data_AF-A0A559JN01-F1
#
_entry.id   AF-A0A559JN01-F1
#
_cell.length_a   1.000
_cell.length_b   1.000
_cell.length_c   1.000
_cell.angle_alpha   90.00
_cell.angle_beta   90.00
_cell.angle_gamma   90.00
#
_symmetry.space_group_name_H-M   'P 1'
#
loop_
_entity.id
_entity.type
_entity.pdbx_description
1 polymer ?
#
loop_
_entity_poly.entity_id
_entity_poly.type
_entity_poly.pdbx_seq_one_letter_code
_entity_poly.pdbx_strand_id
1 'polypeptide(L)'
;MTIGKKIAISVMAVSTLATTLAEVPLNRQSIGERYGWTNVANAEQTPAVDDSLLTEEPPVIDETYLPGEESVIGDPDLEVEPPLINFPIVPWDPIMVPVSALPSGAFLDRMNELYAALIAGDPADVQDVRNLRDEIAGLDETANLHLIDPIWNKISAKLPPSVDQTEMKASLFRLVKAVGSIRYDAGASDLEAIRTNPEFRAVMKTIAAAAGENIQMDDFLVFMFGDGGSRKGVEGTIADLLAGKSSMELLLLLGNKQGIVEVLLQATERLLNDTNAYTFSSILQRFGVTPQDVRSTVLNFQAKLKTSQPAINAMTVAYIRSAAKANAKISLEGRMHEYTLSVYGVEVPSLVLQWTKVSGSPDVKVLPNGIVTLADTAANASVVIQARLMNPLGGSSKVIFEKEVTLTAEVGEESHFPVELFLERMSKVHAALAAGDPSDLESVRQLRAEIVGLDLASNEALIAPVWNKIASKLPASADQQALKAGLFEIMKAIAALPYDPDPARIEAIRTNPEFRATLKAIGTAGGERYFVIDDLLIYMFGDFDTRQGAEGLMRNKLAGMTPSELAGLLGDKQGFAALLLQAAAELLSDTGTYKTSSVAGAMGITAQDIGAAALNFQLKLPHAEAASLALTVAYLRSETEASVVVSEDGQQLQYGLKVFGIELPADVLEWSKVSGSPLVNVEPNGTVWIADGVDSASAVIRAKLVGPNGGIGKTIFEQEVTLTAKETKGDVFPVEQYLKRMAKIREALTVGDPADTKDLQKLRDEIARLDPVKDQALIDPLWKKIAPNLPASVDKTQLKRSLFDIFKAVGSFVYDPEAAELDAIRTNPEYLATLKTIASAAGVKNVSMDDWLIVLFGNGKGREGVDGTIRDIARGMNLKELSQLFGNKKTIYAVIDEAIVKVLSDKEGYAFSKVLSNLGVVPSDVLAVVHQFQNKLKNDEPAFSAMSAAYVRSEAEATVKVSQDGYQHEYGLTFQGIAIPSSSLKWKKVSGSKDIKVNANGTVTLAKKALQGTAIIQASLVNPFGGKAKVVFEREISLGHGPEEQIRQIIQDLEAKLVLIENKLRTSKNDSQKVKLILDAIQAGNQSADAVKKVNISNEAKEEAINEIKSRVQTVLSLILADLIKF
;
A
#
# COMPACT_ATOMS: atom_id res chain seq x y z
N MET A 1 34.44 -46.49 -11.32
CA MET A 1 34.23 -45.99 -12.70
C MET A 1 33.26 -44.81 -12.63
N THR A 2 33.22 -43.94 -13.62
CA THR A 2 32.78 -42.53 -13.46
C THR A 2 31.26 -42.29 -13.39
N ILE A 3 30.90 -41.17 -12.76
CA ILE A 3 29.54 -40.65 -12.51
C ILE A 3 28.76 -40.31 -13.80
N GLY A 4 29.45 -40.05 -14.92
CA GLY A 4 28.86 -39.55 -16.17
C GLY A 4 28.05 -40.56 -16.99
N LYS A 5 26.95 -41.10 -16.44
CA LYS A 5 25.93 -41.90 -17.16
C LYS A 5 24.47 -41.70 -16.65
N LYS A 6 24.13 -40.50 -16.12
CA LYS A 6 22.76 -40.05 -15.75
C LYS A 6 22.66 -38.51 -15.79
N ILE A 7 21.51 -37.82 -15.94
CA ILE A 7 20.15 -38.09 -16.48
C ILE A 7 19.49 -36.70 -16.70
N ALA A 8 18.79 -36.48 -17.83
CA ALA A 8 17.68 -35.51 -17.97
C ALA A 8 16.83 -35.86 -19.24
N ILE A 9 15.53 -35.52 -19.37
CA ILE A 9 14.85 -34.21 -19.70
C ILE A 9 15.11 -33.89 -21.22
N SER A 10 14.36 -33.28 -22.16
CA SER A 10 13.21 -32.32 -22.26
C SER A 10 12.64 -32.09 -23.73
N VAL A 11 11.42 -31.55 -23.87
CA VAL A 11 10.63 -31.04 -25.04
C VAL A 11 9.43 -30.24 -24.47
N MET A 12 9.40 -28.91 -24.55
CA MET A 12 8.79 -28.06 -23.49
C MET A 12 7.27 -28.18 -23.16
N ALA A 13 6.47 -28.99 -23.85
CA ALA A 13 5.09 -29.35 -23.42
C ALA A 13 4.79 -30.85 -23.32
N VAL A 14 5.69 -31.71 -23.81
CA VAL A 14 5.53 -33.17 -23.86
C VAL A 14 6.81 -33.83 -23.33
N SER A 15 7.29 -33.38 -22.17
CA SER A 15 8.55 -33.91 -21.62
C SER A 15 8.84 -33.73 -20.14
N THR A 16 8.20 -32.80 -19.46
CA THR A 16 8.86 -32.15 -18.32
C THR A 16 8.47 -32.88 -17.04
N LEU A 17 8.87 -34.16 -16.93
CA LEU A 17 8.13 -35.08 -16.07
C LEU A 17 8.84 -36.35 -15.59
N ALA A 18 8.49 -36.70 -14.35
CA ALA A 18 8.75 -37.94 -13.62
C ALA A 18 10.24 -38.30 -13.34
N THR A 19 10.70 -37.90 -12.16
CA THR A 19 11.71 -38.66 -11.39
C THR A 19 11.29 -38.82 -9.92
N THR A 20 10.09 -39.33 -9.67
CA THR A 20 9.53 -39.55 -8.31
C THR A 20 8.72 -40.84 -8.19
N LEU A 21 9.35 -42.02 -8.38
CA LEU A 21 8.84 -43.29 -7.83
C LEU A 21 9.90 -44.41 -7.73
N ALA A 22 11.00 -44.12 -7.03
CA ALA A 22 11.93 -45.15 -6.52
C ALA A 22 12.53 -44.67 -5.18
N GLU A 23 12.73 -45.61 -4.24
CA GLU A 23 13.53 -45.44 -3.01
C GLU A 23 13.06 -44.40 -1.96
N VAL A 24 11.78 -44.44 -1.55
CA VAL A 24 11.37 -44.07 -0.18
C VAL A 24 10.44 -45.16 0.38
N PRO A 25 10.69 -45.71 1.59
CA PRO A 25 9.84 -46.76 2.17
C PRO A 25 8.48 -46.20 2.65
N LEU A 26 7.42 -46.98 2.44
CA LEU A 26 6.05 -46.63 2.82
C LEU A 26 5.85 -46.66 4.34
N ASN A 27 5.88 -45.50 4.99
CA ASN A 27 5.24 -45.29 6.29
C ASN A 27 4.02 -44.36 6.14
N ARG A 28 2.86 -44.79 6.62
CA ARG A 28 1.55 -44.14 6.36
C ARG A 28 1.12 -43.23 7.52
N GLN A 29 1.62 -41.99 7.62
CA GLN A 29 1.00 -41.04 8.57
C GLN A 29 1.15 -39.52 8.36
N SER A 30 2.13 -38.98 7.63
CA SER A 30 2.57 -37.58 7.85
C SER A 30 2.42 -36.58 6.67
N ILE A 31 1.32 -36.59 5.92
CA ILE A 31 1.06 -35.59 4.86
C ILE A 31 -0.26 -34.81 5.07
N GLY A 32 -1.34 -35.45 5.52
CA GLY A 32 -2.62 -34.76 5.75
C GLY A 32 -2.58 -33.64 6.80
N GLU A 33 -1.74 -33.79 7.83
CA GLU A 33 -1.67 -32.85 8.96
C GLU A 33 -0.95 -31.53 8.63
N ARG A 34 -0.17 -31.45 7.54
CA ARG A 34 0.61 -30.23 7.21
C ARG A 34 -0.17 -29.15 6.44
N TYR A 35 -1.32 -29.48 5.85
CA TYR A 35 -2.10 -28.55 5.04
C TYR A 35 -3.59 -28.44 5.45
N GLY A 36 -4.04 -29.19 6.47
CA GLY A 36 -5.25 -28.84 7.24
C GLY A 36 -6.62 -28.94 6.54
N TRP A 37 -6.70 -29.50 5.32
CA TRP A 37 -7.93 -29.57 4.53
C TRP A 37 -8.56 -30.97 4.53
N THR A 38 -9.24 -31.35 5.61
CA THR A 38 -10.13 -32.52 5.64
C THR A 38 -11.38 -32.27 6.48
N ASN A 39 -12.49 -31.90 5.83
CA ASN A 39 -13.86 -32.11 6.34
C ASN A 39 -14.90 -31.87 5.23
N VAL A 40 -15.07 -32.88 4.37
CA VAL A 40 -16.26 -33.05 3.54
C VAL A 40 -16.76 -34.46 3.80
N ALA A 41 -18.01 -34.59 4.25
CA ALA A 41 -18.66 -35.87 4.53
C ALA A 41 -19.93 -35.98 3.68
N ASN A 42 -20.15 -37.16 3.11
CA ASN A 42 -21.28 -37.43 2.22
C ASN A 42 -22.62 -37.42 2.98
N ALA A 43 -23.67 -36.92 2.33
CA ALA A 43 -25.05 -37.11 2.73
C ALA A 43 -25.93 -37.34 1.48
N GLU A 44 -25.92 -38.58 0.98
CA GLU A 44 -26.78 -39.03 -0.11
C GLU A 44 -28.00 -39.74 0.47
N GLN A 45 -29.18 -39.10 0.42
CA GLN A 45 -30.47 -39.78 0.62
C GLN A 45 -31.66 -38.95 0.12
N THR A 46 -32.38 -39.48 -0.87
CA THR A 46 -33.73 -39.04 -1.24
C THR A 46 -34.78 -39.60 -0.29
N PRO A 47 -35.90 -38.87 -0.13
CA PRO A 47 -37.20 -39.54 -0.17
C PRO A 47 -38.13 -38.95 -1.25
N ALA A 48 -39.27 -39.61 -1.44
CA ALA A 48 -40.18 -39.42 -2.57
C ALA A 48 -40.96 -38.09 -2.58
N VAL A 49 -41.46 -37.75 -3.77
CA VAL A 49 -42.56 -36.80 -3.98
C VAL A 49 -43.85 -37.37 -3.39
N ASP A 50 -44.65 -36.52 -2.76
CA ASP A 50 -46.09 -36.72 -2.61
C ASP A 50 -46.81 -35.53 -3.27
N ASP A 51 -47.95 -35.78 -3.90
CA ASP A 51 -48.56 -34.89 -4.90
C ASP A 51 -50.06 -34.71 -4.62
N SER A 52 -50.42 -33.58 -4.00
CA SER A 52 -51.83 -33.23 -3.82
C SER A 52 -52.09 -31.72 -3.73
N LEU A 53 -52.92 -31.24 -4.65
CA LEU A 53 -53.92 -30.18 -4.46
C LEU A 53 -53.43 -28.80 -3.98
N LEU A 54 -53.52 -27.80 -4.87
CA LEU A 54 -54.70 -26.93 -4.88
C LEU A 54 -54.80 -26.15 -6.20
N THR A 55 -56.03 -26.00 -6.70
CA THR A 55 -56.41 -25.22 -7.88
C THR A 55 -57.02 -23.89 -7.47
N GLU A 56 -56.66 -22.78 -8.11
CA GLU A 56 -57.57 -21.63 -8.27
C GLU A 56 -57.14 -20.75 -9.46
N GLU A 57 -58.12 -20.18 -10.16
CA GLU A 57 -57.94 -19.38 -11.40
C GLU A 57 -57.97 -17.88 -11.10
N PRO A 58 -57.12 -17.04 -11.73
CA PRO A 58 -57.33 -15.60 -11.81
C PRO A 58 -58.24 -15.23 -13.01
N PRO A 59 -59.14 -14.22 -12.89
CA PRO A 59 -60.13 -13.92 -13.91
C PRO A 59 -59.60 -13.08 -15.09
N VAL A 60 -60.28 -13.21 -16.23
CA VAL A 60 -60.09 -12.37 -17.43
C VAL A 60 -60.62 -10.95 -17.18
N ILE A 61 -59.84 -9.93 -17.56
CA ILE A 61 -60.32 -8.59 -17.92
C ILE A 61 -59.65 -8.19 -19.24
N ASP A 62 -60.44 -7.68 -20.17
CA ASP A 62 -60.05 -7.16 -21.48
C ASP A 62 -60.33 -5.64 -21.50
N GLU A 63 -59.40 -4.83 -22.01
CA GLU A 63 -59.71 -3.51 -22.60
C GLU A 63 -58.54 -2.96 -23.45
N THR A 64 -58.51 -3.38 -24.71
CA THR A 64 -58.29 -2.59 -25.95
C THR A 64 -57.66 -1.17 -25.97
N TYR A 65 -57.02 -0.86 -27.12
CA TYR A 65 -56.79 0.48 -27.75
C TYR A 65 -55.64 1.37 -27.19
N LEU A 66 -54.86 2.12 -28.00
CA LEU A 66 -54.53 2.09 -29.45
C LEU A 66 -53.16 2.86 -29.68
N PRO A 67 -52.64 3.20 -30.89
CA PRO A 67 -51.24 2.94 -31.19
C PRO A 67 -50.36 4.17 -31.56
N GLY A 68 -49.04 3.93 -31.53
CA GLY A 68 -48.17 4.12 -32.70
C GLY A 68 -47.52 5.50 -32.94
N GLU A 69 -46.24 5.47 -33.33
CA GLU A 69 -45.72 6.22 -34.48
C GLU A 69 -44.45 5.53 -35.02
N GLU A 70 -44.14 5.70 -36.31
CA GLU A 70 -43.04 5.02 -37.01
C GLU A 70 -41.80 5.93 -37.10
N SER A 71 -40.60 5.33 -37.06
CA SER A 71 -39.34 6.05 -37.33
C SER A 71 -38.84 5.75 -38.74
N VAL A 72 -38.62 6.79 -39.55
CA VAL A 72 -38.11 6.69 -40.93
C VAL A 72 -36.90 7.61 -41.09
N ILE A 73 -35.90 7.13 -41.85
CA ILE A 73 -34.59 7.76 -42.05
C ILE A 73 -34.65 8.78 -43.20
N GLY A 74 -33.97 9.92 -43.07
CA GLY A 74 -33.79 10.90 -44.16
C GLY A 74 -32.77 12.02 -43.82
N ASP A 75 -31.85 12.27 -44.75
CA ASP A 75 -30.67 13.16 -44.69
C ASP A 75 -30.29 13.51 -46.17
N PRO A 76 -29.54 14.59 -46.55
CA PRO A 76 -29.14 15.83 -45.88
C PRO A 76 -29.57 17.11 -46.70
N ASP A 77 -28.78 18.21 -46.58
CA ASP A 77 -28.57 19.35 -47.51
C ASP A 77 -29.59 20.51 -47.63
N LEU A 78 -29.18 21.72 -47.20
CA LEU A 78 -28.80 22.85 -48.10
C LEU A 78 -28.39 24.15 -47.35
N GLU A 79 -27.41 24.88 -47.89
CA GLU A 79 -26.94 26.20 -47.39
C GLU A 79 -27.73 27.38 -48.00
N VAL A 80 -28.09 28.41 -47.21
CA VAL A 80 -28.28 29.82 -47.68
C VAL A 80 -28.06 30.83 -46.53
N GLU A 81 -27.04 31.71 -46.63
CA GLU A 81 -27.03 33.07 -46.04
C GLU A 81 -27.62 34.06 -47.08
N PRO A 82 -28.31 35.18 -46.73
CA PRO A 82 -27.72 36.34 -46.01
C PRO A 82 -28.78 37.26 -45.29
N PRO A 83 -28.58 38.59 -45.06
CA PRO A 83 -27.41 39.36 -44.59
C PRO A 83 -27.70 40.19 -43.29
N LEU A 84 -26.65 40.86 -42.79
CA LEU A 84 -26.67 41.79 -41.65
C LEU A 84 -27.54 43.06 -41.82
N ILE A 85 -28.21 43.49 -40.74
CA ILE A 85 -28.46 44.92 -40.42
C ILE A 85 -28.06 45.15 -38.97
N ASN A 86 -27.35 46.25 -38.69
CA ASN A 86 -26.76 46.55 -37.39
C ASN A 86 -27.24 47.92 -36.87
N PHE A 87 -27.73 47.99 -35.62
CA PHE A 87 -28.05 49.22 -34.92
C PHE A 87 -27.51 49.17 -33.47
N PRO A 88 -26.85 50.23 -32.98
CA PRO A 88 -26.17 50.19 -31.67
C PRO A 88 -27.16 50.39 -30.52
N ILE A 89 -27.47 49.32 -29.80
CA ILE A 89 -28.05 49.39 -28.46
C ILE A 89 -26.90 49.29 -27.45
N VAL A 90 -26.77 50.28 -26.56
CA VAL A 90 -25.80 50.26 -25.46
C VAL A 90 -26.35 49.33 -24.37
N PRO A 91 -25.69 48.20 -24.05
CA PRO A 91 -26.13 47.34 -22.96
C PRO A 91 -25.86 48.05 -21.63
N TRP A 92 -26.91 48.22 -20.83
CA TRP A 92 -26.73 48.25 -19.38
C TRP A 92 -26.65 46.80 -18.93
N ASP A 93 -25.44 46.26 -18.75
CA ASP A 93 -25.27 45.00 -18.05
C ASP A 93 -25.70 45.19 -16.58
N PRO A 94 -26.78 44.56 -16.10
CA PRO A 94 -26.86 44.29 -14.68
C PRO A 94 -25.70 43.35 -14.36
N ILE A 95 -24.93 43.65 -13.30
CA ILE A 95 -23.88 42.74 -12.83
C ILE A 95 -24.57 41.51 -12.23
N MET A 96 -24.89 40.55 -13.11
CA MET A 96 -25.22 39.18 -12.78
C MET A 96 -23.98 38.57 -12.14
N VAL A 97 -23.84 38.74 -10.83
CA VAL A 97 -22.92 37.93 -10.03
C VAL A 97 -23.29 36.49 -10.33
N PRO A 98 -22.38 35.67 -10.89
CA PRO A 98 -22.72 34.32 -11.31
C PRO A 98 -23.23 33.56 -10.09
N VAL A 99 -24.45 33.06 -10.17
CA VAL A 99 -25.01 32.15 -9.16
C VAL A 99 -24.08 30.94 -9.16
N SER A 100 -23.31 30.75 -8.08
CA SER A 100 -22.43 29.59 -7.99
C SER A 100 -23.30 28.35 -8.10
N ALA A 101 -22.94 27.44 -9.01
CA ALA A 101 -23.65 26.17 -9.15
C ALA A 101 -23.58 25.38 -7.84
N LEU A 102 -24.52 24.46 -7.64
CA LEU A 102 -24.50 23.53 -6.52
C LEU A 102 -23.14 22.79 -6.47
N PRO A 103 -22.61 22.47 -5.26
CA PRO A 103 -21.27 21.96 -5.10
C PRO A 103 -21.10 20.56 -5.72
N SER A 104 -20.50 20.52 -6.90
CA SER A 104 -20.22 19.36 -7.76
C SER A 104 -21.46 18.65 -8.35
N GLY A 105 -21.38 18.27 -9.63
CA GLY A 105 -22.39 17.40 -10.26
C GLY A 105 -22.46 16.04 -9.60
N ALA A 106 -21.29 15.46 -9.26
CA ALA A 106 -21.17 14.15 -8.62
C ALA A 106 -21.97 14.00 -7.32
N PHE A 107 -22.14 15.08 -6.54
CA PHE A 107 -23.03 15.06 -5.37
C PHE A 107 -24.51 14.88 -5.75
N LEU A 108 -24.97 15.60 -6.77
CA LEU A 108 -26.33 15.48 -7.28
C LEU A 108 -26.56 14.11 -7.91
N ASP A 109 -25.61 13.64 -8.71
CA ASP A 109 -25.61 12.29 -9.30
C ASP A 109 -25.73 11.24 -8.18
N ARG A 110 -24.94 11.38 -7.10
CA ARG A 110 -24.97 10.46 -5.96
C ARG A 110 -26.28 10.50 -5.16
N MET A 111 -26.89 11.66 -4.98
CA MET A 111 -28.24 11.76 -4.41
C MET A 111 -29.31 11.14 -5.32
N ASN A 112 -29.15 11.27 -6.63
CA ASN A 112 -30.06 10.71 -7.62
C ASN A 112 -29.94 9.18 -7.69
N GLU A 113 -28.74 8.62 -7.61
CA GLU A 113 -28.50 7.18 -7.41
C GLU A 113 -29.23 6.66 -6.17
N LEU A 114 -29.08 7.35 -5.03
CA LEU A 114 -29.70 6.95 -3.76
C LEU A 114 -31.23 7.07 -3.79
N TYR A 115 -31.77 8.08 -4.49
CA TYR A 115 -33.22 8.24 -4.68
C TYR A 115 -33.80 7.18 -5.61
N ALA A 116 -33.16 6.94 -6.77
CA ALA A 116 -33.55 5.91 -7.72
C ALA A 116 -33.48 4.51 -7.07
N ALA A 117 -32.40 4.24 -6.33
CA ALA A 117 -32.29 3.04 -5.53
C ALA A 117 -33.41 2.93 -4.49
N LEU A 118 -33.71 3.98 -3.71
CA LEU A 118 -34.80 3.94 -2.72
C LEU A 118 -36.17 3.63 -3.36
N ILE A 119 -36.47 4.20 -4.53
CA ILE A 119 -37.70 3.91 -5.30
C ILE A 119 -37.74 2.47 -5.81
N ALA A 120 -36.60 1.93 -6.28
CA ALA A 120 -36.46 0.55 -6.74
C ALA A 120 -36.47 -0.49 -5.58
N GLY A 121 -37.09 -0.17 -4.45
CA GLY A 121 -37.24 -1.03 -3.28
C GLY A 121 -38.69 -1.34 -2.93
N ASP A 122 -38.94 -1.71 -1.68
CA ASP A 122 -40.32 -1.82 -1.21
C ASP A 122 -40.94 -0.42 -1.13
N PRO A 123 -42.19 -0.18 -1.59
CA PRO A 123 -42.86 1.12 -1.43
C PRO A 123 -42.96 1.59 0.03
N ALA A 124 -42.88 0.67 0.99
CA ALA A 124 -42.77 0.97 2.41
C ALA A 124 -41.46 1.71 2.76
N ASP A 125 -40.33 1.36 2.14
CA ASP A 125 -39.03 2.00 2.39
C ASP A 125 -39.08 3.49 2.01
N VAL A 126 -39.68 3.80 0.85
CA VAL A 126 -39.93 5.18 0.40
C VAL A 126 -40.84 5.92 1.38
N GLN A 127 -41.89 5.27 1.88
CA GLN A 127 -42.82 5.91 2.81
C GLN A 127 -42.22 6.12 4.20
N ASP A 128 -41.37 5.22 4.69
CA ASP A 128 -40.69 5.36 5.97
C ASP A 128 -39.69 6.53 5.98
N VAL A 129 -38.96 6.73 4.89
CA VAL A 129 -38.09 7.92 4.74
C VAL A 129 -38.91 9.21 4.69
N ARG A 130 -40.09 9.21 4.03
CA ARG A 130 -41.02 10.35 4.06
C ARG A 130 -41.57 10.59 5.47
N ASN A 131 -41.94 9.54 6.19
CA ASN A 131 -42.43 9.62 7.57
C ASN A 131 -41.39 10.29 8.49
N LEU A 132 -40.10 9.95 8.35
CA LEU A 132 -39.00 10.58 9.11
C LEU A 132 -38.81 12.05 8.74
N ARG A 133 -38.76 12.36 7.44
CA ARG A 133 -38.66 13.74 6.94
C ARG A 133 -39.76 14.61 7.53
N ASP A 134 -40.99 14.10 7.54
CA ASP A 134 -42.17 14.83 8.00
C ASP A 134 -42.25 14.89 9.54
N GLU A 135 -41.75 13.88 10.27
CA GLU A 135 -41.58 13.95 11.74
C GLU A 135 -40.52 14.99 12.14
N ILE A 136 -39.42 15.12 11.38
CA ILE A 136 -38.39 16.15 11.58
C ILE A 136 -38.95 17.54 11.25
N ALA A 137 -39.63 17.70 10.10
CA ALA A 137 -40.32 18.93 9.74
C ALA A 137 -41.42 19.32 10.76
N GLY A 138 -42.02 18.35 11.44
CA GLY A 138 -42.99 18.51 12.52
C GLY A 138 -42.42 18.84 13.91
N LEU A 139 -41.09 18.88 14.11
CA LEU A 139 -40.50 19.21 15.42
C LEU A 139 -40.84 20.65 15.85
N ASP A 140 -41.36 20.81 17.06
CA ASP A 140 -41.63 22.12 17.66
C ASP A 140 -40.33 22.75 18.15
N GLU A 141 -40.04 23.97 17.68
CA GLU A 141 -38.78 24.67 17.94
C GLU A 141 -38.59 24.89 19.44
N THR A 142 -39.54 25.54 20.11
CA THR A 142 -39.49 25.87 21.55
C THR A 142 -39.26 24.63 22.42
N ALA A 143 -40.02 23.57 22.20
CA ALA A 143 -39.92 22.35 22.99
C ALA A 143 -38.69 21.50 22.63
N ASN A 144 -38.05 21.68 21.47
CA ASN A 144 -37.01 20.78 20.95
C ASN A 144 -35.63 21.44 20.75
N LEU A 145 -35.45 22.73 21.07
CA LEU A 145 -34.11 23.38 21.12
C LEU A 145 -33.08 22.61 21.98
N HIS A 146 -33.52 21.82 22.97
CA HIS A 146 -32.63 21.05 23.83
C HIS A 146 -31.92 19.88 23.12
N LEU A 147 -32.41 19.44 21.96
CA LEU A 147 -31.80 18.31 21.23
C LEU A 147 -30.36 18.62 20.77
N ILE A 148 -30.08 19.89 20.46
CA ILE A 148 -28.76 20.38 20.01
C ILE A 148 -27.86 20.89 21.16
N ASP A 149 -28.29 20.78 22.43
CA ASP A 149 -27.54 21.27 23.60
C ASP A 149 -26.05 20.84 23.66
N PRO A 150 -25.67 19.59 23.31
CA PRO A 150 -24.26 19.17 23.37
C PRO A 150 -23.33 20.01 22.50
N ILE A 151 -23.77 20.38 21.28
CA ILE A 151 -23.02 21.25 20.37
C ILE A 151 -23.21 22.72 20.77
N TRP A 152 -24.47 23.12 21.01
CA TRP A 152 -24.82 24.50 21.33
C TRP A 152 -24.04 25.06 22.53
N ASN A 153 -23.90 24.28 23.60
CA ASN A 153 -23.22 24.70 24.82
C ASN A 153 -21.70 24.91 24.65
N LYS A 154 -21.10 24.46 23.53
CA LYS A 154 -19.70 24.79 23.15
C LYS A 154 -19.64 26.10 22.38
N ILE A 155 -20.62 26.32 21.49
CA ILE A 155 -20.72 27.52 20.65
C ILE A 155 -21.05 28.74 21.52
N SER A 156 -22.12 28.68 22.30
CA SER A 156 -22.60 29.77 23.16
C SER A 156 -21.56 30.28 24.16
N ALA A 157 -20.71 29.39 24.66
CA ALA A 157 -19.61 29.72 25.57
C ALA A 157 -18.50 30.59 24.94
N LYS A 158 -18.50 30.77 23.61
CA LYS A 158 -17.52 31.62 22.88
C LYS A 158 -18.17 32.65 21.95
N LEU A 159 -19.50 32.73 21.88
CA LEU A 159 -20.19 33.80 21.15
C LEU A 159 -19.97 35.16 21.85
N PRO A 160 -19.77 36.26 21.09
CA PRO A 160 -19.71 37.60 21.66
C PRO A 160 -20.99 37.96 22.44
N PRO A 161 -20.93 38.72 23.56
CA PRO A 161 -22.11 39.13 24.34
C PRO A 161 -23.13 40.00 23.57
N SER A 162 -22.79 40.47 22.37
CA SER A 162 -23.66 41.21 21.47
C SER A 162 -24.52 40.31 20.55
N VAL A 163 -24.32 38.99 20.57
CA VAL A 163 -25.13 38.03 19.82
C VAL A 163 -26.32 37.61 20.68
N ASP A 164 -27.55 37.69 20.14
CA ASP A 164 -28.70 37.08 20.78
C ASP A 164 -28.55 35.56 20.77
N GLN A 165 -28.16 35.01 21.92
CA GLN A 165 -27.96 33.58 22.08
C GLN A 165 -29.26 32.76 22.01
N THR A 166 -30.42 33.39 22.19
CA THR A 166 -31.72 32.71 22.06
C THR A 166 -32.06 32.52 20.60
N GLU A 167 -32.07 33.61 19.81
CA GLU A 167 -32.36 33.54 18.37
C GLU A 167 -31.27 32.76 17.63
N MET A 168 -29.99 32.93 17.97
CA MET A 168 -28.90 32.15 17.34
C MET A 168 -29.05 30.64 17.58
N LYS A 169 -29.55 30.21 18.75
CA LYS A 169 -29.88 28.80 19.01
C LYS A 169 -31.10 28.34 18.20
N ALA A 170 -32.12 29.20 18.13
CA ALA A 170 -33.36 28.97 17.42
C ALA A 170 -33.11 28.76 15.91
N SER A 171 -32.39 29.69 15.27
CA SER A 171 -31.98 29.60 13.87
C SER A 171 -31.01 28.45 13.58
N LEU A 172 -30.10 28.11 14.51
CA LEU A 172 -29.26 26.90 14.36
C LEU A 172 -30.10 25.62 14.42
N PHE A 173 -31.14 25.57 15.27
CA PHE A 173 -32.10 24.47 15.29
C PHE A 173 -32.92 24.41 14.00
N ARG A 174 -33.37 25.55 13.44
CA ARG A 174 -34.04 25.62 12.12
C ARG A 174 -33.15 25.10 11.00
N LEU A 175 -31.85 25.42 10.98
CA LEU A 175 -30.89 24.87 10.02
C LEU A 175 -30.77 23.34 10.14
N VAL A 176 -30.53 22.82 11.35
CA VAL A 176 -30.44 21.37 11.60
C VAL A 176 -31.73 20.65 11.21
N LYS A 177 -32.88 21.24 11.52
CA LYS A 177 -34.22 20.75 11.14
C LYS A 177 -34.38 20.71 9.62
N ALA A 178 -34.04 21.79 8.91
CA ALA A 178 -34.16 21.88 7.46
C ALA A 178 -33.27 20.84 6.75
N VAL A 179 -32.01 20.70 7.19
CA VAL A 179 -31.09 19.67 6.66
C VAL A 179 -31.61 18.26 6.94
N GLY A 180 -32.16 18.00 8.13
CA GLY A 180 -32.79 16.72 8.46
C GLY A 180 -34.09 16.43 7.71
N SER A 181 -34.74 17.45 7.12
CA SER A 181 -35.98 17.31 6.35
C SER A 181 -35.83 17.49 4.83
N ILE A 182 -34.60 17.41 4.30
CA ILE A 182 -34.33 17.47 2.85
C ILE A 182 -35.11 16.35 2.12
N ARG A 183 -35.78 16.71 1.02
CA ARG A 183 -36.24 15.75 0.02
C ARG A 183 -35.06 15.31 -0.85
N TYR A 184 -34.89 14.01 -1.00
CA TYR A 184 -34.16 13.45 -2.13
C TYR A 184 -34.99 13.73 -3.39
N ASP A 185 -34.67 14.81 -4.09
CA ASP A 185 -35.31 15.23 -5.35
C ASP A 185 -34.25 15.54 -6.41
N ALA A 186 -34.59 15.27 -7.68
CA ALA A 186 -33.63 15.28 -8.77
C ALA A 186 -33.09 16.67 -9.16
N GLY A 187 -33.70 17.75 -8.66
CA GLY A 187 -33.21 19.12 -8.82
C GLY A 187 -32.55 19.68 -7.57
N ALA A 188 -32.41 18.88 -6.50
CA ALA A 188 -31.92 19.28 -5.18
C ALA A 188 -32.58 20.57 -4.65
N SER A 189 -33.90 20.70 -4.84
CA SER A 189 -34.62 21.95 -4.60
C SER A 189 -34.56 22.42 -3.13
N ASP A 190 -34.62 21.50 -2.17
CA ASP A 190 -34.48 21.82 -0.75
C ASP A 190 -33.04 22.20 -0.36
N LEU A 191 -32.04 21.64 -1.03
CA LEU A 191 -30.63 21.98 -0.81
C LEU A 191 -30.33 23.38 -1.32
N GLU A 192 -30.83 23.77 -2.49
CA GLU A 192 -30.68 25.15 -2.96
C GLU A 192 -31.44 26.14 -2.06
N ALA A 193 -32.60 25.77 -1.54
CA ALA A 193 -33.32 26.58 -0.55
C ALA A 193 -32.51 26.76 0.76
N ILE A 194 -31.89 25.69 1.29
CA ILE A 194 -30.98 25.77 2.45
C ILE A 194 -29.73 26.60 2.12
N ARG A 195 -29.14 26.38 0.94
CA ARG A 195 -27.93 27.05 0.47
C ARG A 195 -28.12 28.54 0.26
N THR A 196 -29.31 28.98 -0.15
CA THR A 196 -29.65 30.39 -0.41
C THR A 196 -30.28 31.12 0.78
N ASN A 197 -30.82 30.41 1.78
CA ASN A 197 -31.49 31.02 2.92
C ASN A 197 -30.59 32.06 3.65
N PRO A 198 -30.99 33.34 3.72
CA PRO A 198 -30.19 34.39 4.35
C PRO A 198 -30.05 34.22 5.87
N GLU A 199 -31.01 33.59 6.55
CA GLU A 199 -30.94 33.27 7.98
C GLU A 199 -29.79 32.29 8.24
N PHE A 200 -29.78 31.16 7.53
CA PHE A 200 -28.78 30.11 7.71
C PHE A 200 -27.38 30.60 7.34
N ARG A 201 -27.26 31.44 6.29
CA ARG A 201 -26.02 32.15 5.95
C ARG A 201 -25.55 33.08 7.08
N ALA A 202 -26.46 33.80 7.74
CA ALA A 202 -26.12 34.69 8.86
C ALA A 202 -25.69 33.92 10.12
N VAL A 203 -26.36 32.80 10.44
CA VAL A 203 -25.98 31.87 11.53
C VAL A 203 -24.56 31.35 11.30
N MET A 204 -24.31 30.73 10.14
CA MET A 204 -23.02 30.14 9.81
C MET A 204 -21.89 31.17 9.82
N LYS A 205 -22.12 32.36 9.26
CA LYS A 205 -21.15 33.47 9.29
C LYS A 205 -20.86 33.96 10.70
N THR A 206 -21.86 34.03 11.59
CA THR A 206 -21.67 34.48 12.98
C THR A 206 -20.90 33.45 13.79
N ILE A 207 -21.17 32.16 13.58
CA ILE A 207 -20.45 31.04 14.19
C ILE A 207 -18.98 31.03 13.71
N ALA A 208 -18.72 31.13 12.41
CA ALA A 208 -17.35 31.19 11.89
C ALA A 208 -16.57 32.42 12.39
N ALA A 209 -17.18 33.60 12.40
CA ALA A 209 -16.55 34.81 12.91
C ALA A 209 -16.16 34.69 14.40
N ALA A 210 -16.98 34.04 15.22
CA ALA A 210 -16.66 33.77 16.63
C ALA A 210 -15.58 32.68 16.82
N ALA A 211 -15.36 31.80 15.82
CA ALA A 211 -14.19 30.91 15.76
C ALA A 211 -12.93 31.59 15.19
N GLY A 212 -13.02 32.83 14.69
CA GLY A 212 -11.92 33.50 13.98
C GLY A 212 -11.63 32.87 12.61
N GLU A 213 -12.68 32.48 11.90
CA GLU A 213 -12.67 31.88 10.56
C GLU A 213 -13.72 32.57 9.65
N ASN A 214 -13.72 32.22 8.37
CA ASN A 214 -14.80 32.52 7.43
C ASN A 214 -15.40 31.20 6.92
N ILE A 215 -16.71 31.17 6.59
CA ILE A 215 -17.36 29.99 6.02
C ILE A 215 -18.44 30.39 5.02
N GLN A 216 -18.61 29.57 3.99
CA GLN A 216 -19.73 29.60 3.05
C GLN A 216 -20.66 28.41 3.32
N MET A 217 -21.92 28.45 2.87
CA MET A 217 -22.78 27.27 3.03
C MET A 217 -22.26 26.07 2.23
N ASP A 218 -21.54 26.34 1.14
CA ASP A 218 -20.90 25.35 0.29
C ASP A 218 -19.80 24.56 1.05
N ASP A 219 -19.09 25.16 2.03
CA ASP A 219 -18.15 24.44 2.93
C ASP A 219 -18.87 23.40 3.80
N PHE A 220 -20.07 23.72 4.28
CA PHE A 220 -20.89 22.82 5.08
C PHE A 220 -21.46 21.67 4.24
N LEU A 221 -21.91 21.96 3.01
CA LEU A 221 -22.34 20.94 2.07
C LEU A 221 -21.18 20.00 1.68
N VAL A 222 -19.98 20.53 1.45
CA VAL A 222 -18.76 19.73 1.18
C VAL A 222 -18.34 18.90 2.40
N PHE A 223 -18.51 19.39 3.63
CA PHE A 223 -18.33 18.55 4.82
C PHE A 223 -19.32 17.38 4.87
N MET A 224 -20.61 17.62 4.56
CA MET A 224 -21.66 16.59 4.61
C MET A 224 -21.53 15.56 3.49
N PHE A 225 -21.25 15.99 2.26
CA PHE A 225 -21.41 15.16 1.05
C PHE A 225 -20.17 15.09 0.14
N GLY A 226 -19.15 15.89 0.42
CA GLY A 226 -17.93 15.97 -0.37
C GLY A 226 -17.98 16.98 -1.53
N ASP A 227 -16.91 17.01 -2.32
CA ASP A 227 -16.77 17.85 -3.52
C ASP A 227 -16.68 17.06 -4.84
N GLY A 228 -16.99 15.75 -4.79
CA GLY A 228 -16.84 14.82 -5.91
C GLY A 228 -15.38 14.46 -6.25
N GLY A 229 -14.40 14.99 -5.50
CA GLY A 229 -12.97 14.79 -5.73
C GLY A 229 -12.26 14.25 -4.49
N SER A 230 -11.27 15.00 -3.99
CA SER A 230 -10.44 14.56 -2.85
C SER A 230 -11.13 14.71 -1.49
N ARG A 231 -12.12 15.61 -1.37
CA ARG A 231 -12.87 15.79 -0.11
C ARG A 231 -14.14 14.94 -0.19
N LYS A 232 -14.10 13.78 0.46
CA LYS A 232 -15.17 12.77 0.44
C LYS A 232 -16.42 13.13 1.25
N GLY A 233 -16.32 14.05 2.21
CA GLY A 233 -17.41 14.38 3.15
C GLY A 233 -17.89 13.17 3.97
N VAL A 234 -18.98 13.34 4.73
CA VAL A 234 -19.56 12.27 5.56
C VAL A 234 -20.00 11.08 4.69
N GLU A 235 -20.66 11.32 3.55
CA GLU A 235 -21.12 10.25 2.64
C GLU A 235 -19.97 9.39 2.11
N GLY A 236 -18.96 9.99 1.47
CA GLY A 236 -17.85 9.22 0.90
C GLY A 236 -16.93 8.61 1.98
N THR A 237 -16.92 9.17 3.19
CA THR A 237 -16.21 8.55 4.33
C THR A 237 -16.99 7.35 4.90
N ILE A 238 -18.33 7.34 4.78
CA ILE A 238 -19.15 6.14 5.03
C ILE A 238 -18.88 5.09 3.96
N ALA A 239 -18.81 5.46 2.68
CA ALA A 239 -18.46 4.55 1.58
C ALA A 239 -17.10 3.87 1.84
N ASP A 240 -16.05 4.64 2.20
CA ASP A 240 -14.74 4.11 2.61
C ASP A 240 -14.83 3.15 3.79
N LEU A 241 -15.59 3.50 4.83
CA LEU A 241 -15.77 2.67 6.02
C LEU A 241 -16.56 1.38 5.77
N LEU A 242 -17.35 1.32 4.70
CA LEU A 242 -18.07 0.12 4.26
C LEU A 242 -17.23 -0.72 3.30
N ALA A 243 -16.49 -0.10 2.37
CA ALA A 243 -15.52 -0.79 1.51
C ALA A 243 -14.41 -1.49 2.33
N GLY A 244 -14.02 -0.90 3.46
CA GLY A 244 -13.04 -1.48 4.39
C GLY A 244 -13.58 -2.55 5.35
N LYS A 245 -14.80 -3.08 5.15
CA LYS A 245 -15.42 -4.12 5.99
C LYS A 245 -15.49 -5.46 5.30
N SER A 246 -15.36 -6.53 6.09
CA SER A 246 -15.64 -7.87 5.60
C SER A 246 -17.11 -8.03 5.23
N SER A 247 -17.40 -8.97 4.30
CA SER A 247 -18.75 -9.36 3.91
C SER A 247 -19.67 -9.65 5.10
N MET A 248 -19.14 -10.27 6.16
CA MET A 248 -19.87 -10.59 7.39
C MET A 248 -20.17 -9.35 8.24
N GLU A 249 -19.24 -8.39 8.32
CA GLU A 249 -19.49 -7.13 9.02
C GLU A 249 -20.55 -6.28 8.32
N LEU A 250 -20.54 -6.21 6.99
CA LEU A 250 -21.59 -5.54 6.20
C LEU A 250 -22.97 -6.15 6.48
N LEU A 251 -23.05 -7.49 6.61
CA LEU A 251 -24.28 -8.19 6.98
C LEU A 251 -24.71 -7.97 8.43
N LEU A 252 -23.76 -7.87 9.35
CA LEU A 252 -24.07 -7.53 10.73
C LEU A 252 -24.56 -6.08 10.86
N LEU A 253 -24.06 -5.13 10.08
CA LEU A 253 -24.57 -3.75 10.02
C LEU A 253 -26.05 -3.72 9.60
N LEU A 254 -26.44 -4.49 8.59
CA LEU A 254 -27.81 -4.57 8.09
C LEU A 254 -28.86 -4.94 9.14
N GLY A 255 -28.49 -5.77 10.13
CA GLY A 255 -29.33 -6.05 11.30
C GLY A 255 -29.14 -5.09 12.48
N ASN A 256 -28.00 -4.39 12.54
CA ASN A 256 -27.55 -3.69 13.74
C ASN A 256 -27.63 -2.16 13.60
N LYS A 257 -28.74 -1.57 14.09
CA LYS A 257 -28.91 -0.11 14.21
C LYS A 257 -27.69 0.56 14.84
N GLN A 258 -27.21 0.04 15.98
CA GLN A 258 -26.06 0.61 16.68
C GLN A 258 -24.79 0.55 15.81
N GLY A 259 -24.62 -0.49 14.99
CA GLY A 259 -23.55 -0.60 14.01
C GLY A 259 -23.62 0.48 12.92
N ILE A 260 -24.78 0.67 12.28
CA ILE A 260 -24.99 1.71 11.25
C ILE A 260 -24.72 3.10 11.83
N VAL A 261 -25.23 3.37 13.03
CA VAL A 261 -24.99 4.62 13.75
C VAL A 261 -23.52 4.77 14.12
N GLU A 262 -22.82 3.70 14.53
CA GLU A 262 -21.38 3.75 14.79
C GLU A 262 -20.57 4.08 13.53
N VAL A 263 -20.94 3.55 12.35
CA VAL A 263 -20.26 3.89 11.08
C VAL A 263 -20.45 5.36 10.72
N LEU A 264 -21.67 5.90 10.82
CA LEU A 264 -21.94 7.33 10.64
C LEU A 264 -21.11 8.19 11.61
N LEU A 265 -21.00 7.76 12.86
CA LEU A 265 -20.23 8.48 13.89
C LEU A 265 -18.72 8.38 13.67
N GLN A 266 -18.19 7.25 13.20
CA GLN A 266 -16.79 7.08 12.82
C GLN A 266 -16.42 7.92 11.58
N ALA A 267 -17.32 8.04 10.60
CA ALA A 267 -17.13 8.95 9.47
C ALA A 267 -17.08 10.40 9.95
N THR A 268 -18.06 10.80 10.77
CA THR A 268 -18.12 12.13 11.37
C THR A 268 -16.89 12.43 12.23
N GLU A 269 -16.42 11.47 13.04
CA GLU A 269 -15.21 11.59 13.86
C GLU A 269 -13.95 11.80 13.03
N ARG A 270 -13.75 11.03 11.95
CA ARG A 270 -12.61 11.22 11.03
C ARG A 270 -12.59 12.64 10.46
N LEU A 271 -13.74 13.14 10.00
CA LEU A 271 -13.85 14.45 9.36
C LEU A 271 -13.73 15.60 10.35
N LEU A 272 -14.28 15.49 11.56
CA LEU A 272 -14.11 16.49 12.63
C LEU A 272 -12.64 16.63 13.08
N ASN A 273 -11.85 15.56 12.95
CA ASN A 273 -10.42 15.59 13.23
C ASN A 273 -9.59 16.12 12.02
N ASP A 274 -10.12 16.08 10.79
CA ASP A 274 -9.49 16.68 9.62
C ASP A 274 -9.87 18.16 9.48
N THR A 275 -9.24 19.00 10.31
CA THR A 275 -9.38 20.45 10.26
C THR A 275 -8.61 21.12 9.12
N ASN A 276 -7.84 20.36 8.33
CA ASN A 276 -7.04 20.88 7.22
C ASN A 276 -7.83 20.83 5.91
N ALA A 277 -8.60 19.76 5.67
CA ALA A 277 -9.43 19.63 4.48
C ALA A 277 -10.82 20.29 4.60
N TYR A 278 -11.31 20.50 5.84
CA TYR A 278 -12.67 20.99 6.09
C TYR A 278 -12.72 22.21 7.02
N THR A 279 -13.09 23.36 6.45
CA THR A 279 -13.33 24.64 7.14
C THR A 279 -14.31 24.48 8.32
N PHE A 280 -15.37 23.71 8.12
CA PHE A 280 -16.38 23.43 9.15
C PHE A 280 -15.81 22.66 10.35
N SER A 281 -14.90 21.71 10.11
CA SER A 281 -14.20 20.97 11.18
C SER A 281 -13.28 21.88 11.99
N SER A 282 -12.50 22.76 11.34
CA SER A 282 -11.69 23.79 12.03
C SER A 282 -12.56 24.62 12.97
N ILE A 283 -13.69 25.13 12.48
CA ILE A 283 -14.64 25.93 13.27
C ILE A 283 -15.18 25.15 14.48
N LEU A 284 -15.67 23.92 14.29
CA LEU A 284 -16.20 23.10 15.38
C LEU A 284 -15.12 22.74 16.42
N GLN A 285 -13.91 22.38 15.98
CA GLN A 285 -12.78 22.11 16.88
C GLN A 285 -12.38 23.37 17.68
N ARG A 286 -12.37 24.56 17.05
CA ARG A 286 -12.11 25.83 17.73
C ARG A 286 -13.17 26.17 18.79
N PHE A 287 -14.43 25.75 18.63
CA PHE A 287 -15.43 25.83 19.70
C PHE A 287 -15.21 24.79 20.83
N GLY A 288 -14.47 23.71 20.59
CA GLY A 288 -14.39 22.57 21.51
C GLY A 288 -15.58 21.63 21.38
N VAL A 289 -16.21 21.60 20.20
CA VAL A 289 -17.16 20.54 19.81
C VAL A 289 -16.35 19.31 19.44
N THR A 290 -16.67 18.20 20.09
CA THR A 290 -16.02 16.90 19.90
C THR A 290 -16.95 15.93 19.15
N PRO A 291 -16.42 14.82 18.60
CA PRO A 291 -17.25 13.75 18.07
C PRO A 291 -18.31 13.23 19.06
N GLN A 292 -18.01 13.26 20.38
CA GLN A 292 -18.96 12.88 21.42
C GLN A 292 -20.12 13.87 21.59
N ASP A 293 -19.92 15.16 21.33
CA ASP A 293 -21.00 16.16 21.37
C ASP A 293 -21.96 15.97 20.17
N VAL A 294 -21.40 15.70 18.98
CA VAL A 294 -22.20 15.37 17.79
C VAL A 294 -22.93 14.03 17.97
N ARG A 295 -22.24 13.01 18.51
CA ARG A 295 -22.86 11.73 18.92
C ARG A 295 -24.04 11.92 19.87
N SER A 296 -23.88 12.76 20.89
CA SER A 296 -24.93 13.03 21.86
C SER A 296 -26.12 13.75 21.21
N THR A 297 -25.86 14.68 20.28
CA THR A 297 -26.89 15.37 19.49
C THR A 297 -27.68 14.40 18.61
N VAL A 298 -27.00 13.54 17.85
CA VAL A 298 -27.64 12.52 17.00
C VAL A 298 -28.49 11.55 17.83
N LEU A 299 -28.01 11.13 19.00
CA LEU A 299 -28.76 10.27 19.91
C LEU A 299 -29.99 10.97 20.52
N ASN A 300 -29.92 12.27 20.81
CA ASN A 300 -31.08 13.06 21.25
C ASN A 300 -32.19 13.06 20.17
N PHE A 301 -31.84 13.33 18.92
CA PHE A 301 -32.80 13.26 17.81
C PHE A 301 -33.36 11.83 17.62
N GLN A 302 -32.53 10.78 17.67
CA GLN A 302 -33.01 9.40 17.55
C GLN A 302 -33.91 8.96 18.73
N ALA A 303 -33.71 9.50 19.93
CA ALA A 303 -34.59 9.25 21.07
C ALA A 303 -35.94 9.99 20.96
N LYS A 304 -35.98 11.10 20.22
CA LYS A 304 -37.18 11.90 19.95
C LYS A 304 -38.02 11.37 18.78
N LEU A 305 -37.37 10.92 17.71
CA LEU A 305 -37.98 10.58 16.42
C LEU A 305 -38.39 9.11 16.34
N LYS A 306 -39.69 8.84 16.35
CA LYS A 306 -40.27 7.48 16.34
C LYS A 306 -39.99 6.73 15.05
N THR A 307 -40.01 7.44 13.93
CA THR A 307 -39.88 6.92 12.56
C THR A 307 -38.42 6.84 12.10
N SER A 308 -37.48 7.17 12.99
CA SER A 308 -36.05 7.11 12.69
C SER A 308 -35.55 5.69 12.41
N GLN A 309 -36.14 4.66 13.03
CA GLN A 309 -35.69 3.28 12.81
C GLN A 309 -36.02 2.74 11.42
N PRO A 310 -37.28 2.76 10.93
CA PRO A 310 -37.58 2.21 9.61
C PRO A 310 -36.90 2.99 8.49
N ALA A 311 -36.84 4.33 8.60
CA ALA A 311 -36.14 5.19 7.64
C ALA A 311 -34.63 4.92 7.55
N ILE A 312 -33.93 4.69 8.67
CA ILE A 312 -32.51 4.31 8.65
C ILE A 312 -32.31 2.96 7.95
N ASN A 313 -33.19 1.98 8.20
CA ASN A 313 -33.14 0.68 7.51
C ASN A 313 -33.36 0.85 6.00
N ALA A 314 -34.41 1.59 5.61
CA ALA A 314 -34.75 1.90 4.22
C ALA A 314 -33.59 2.60 3.47
N MET A 315 -33.00 3.64 4.06
CA MET A 315 -31.83 4.32 3.50
C MET A 315 -30.61 3.40 3.41
N THR A 316 -30.38 2.53 4.41
CA THR A 316 -29.23 1.59 4.38
C THR A 316 -29.39 0.56 3.26
N VAL A 317 -30.61 0.05 3.04
CA VAL A 317 -30.92 -0.84 1.91
C VAL A 317 -30.76 -0.11 0.57
N ALA A 318 -31.23 1.13 0.45
CA ALA A 318 -31.01 1.96 -0.75
C ALA A 318 -29.52 2.24 -1.01
N TYR A 319 -28.73 2.48 0.04
CA TYR A 319 -27.28 2.71 -0.01
C TYR A 319 -26.46 1.49 -0.44
N ILE A 320 -27.00 0.29 -0.17
CA ILE A 320 -26.45 -0.98 -0.63
C ILE A 320 -26.89 -1.27 -2.07
N ARG A 321 -28.16 -1.04 -2.39
CA ARG A 321 -28.74 -1.20 -3.74
C ARG A 321 -28.11 -0.27 -4.77
N SER A 322 -27.78 0.98 -4.42
CA SER A 322 -27.08 1.92 -5.32
C SER A 322 -25.61 1.54 -5.60
N ALA A 323 -25.01 0.69 -4.76
CA ALA A 323 -23.63 0.21 -4.92
C ALA A 323 -23.53 -1.28 -5.29
N ALA A 324 -24.67 -1.96 -5.48
CA ALA A 324 -24.72 -3.37 -5.83
C ALA A 324 -24.37 -3.58 -7.31
N LYS A 325 -23.21 -4.19 -7.56
CA LYS A 325 -22.74 -4.57 -8.89
C LYS A 325 -22.78 -6.09 -9.03
N ALA A 326 -23.47 -6.57 -10.06
CA ALA A 326 -23.51 -7.99 -10.35
C ALA A 326 -22.33 -8.39 -11.25
N ASN A 327 -21.62 -9.43 -10.86
CA ASN A 327 -20.65 -10.13 -11.67
C ASN A 327 -21.29 -11.42 -12.18
N ALA A 328 -21.05 -11.80 -13.43
CA ALA A 328 -21.61 -13.01 -14.03
C ALA A 328 -20.48 -13.85 -14.61
N LYS A 329 -20.35 -15.11 -14.19
CA LYS A 329 -19.56 -16.10 -14.94
C LYS A 329 -20.48 -16.76 -15.96
N ILE A 330 -20.20 -16.57 -17.23
CA ILE A 330 -20.94 -17.17 -18.34
C ILE A 330 -20.22 -18.47 -18.72
N SER A 331 -20.95 -19.58 -18.79
CA SER A 331 -20.45 -20.86 -19.28
C SER A 331 -20.05 -20.77 -20.75
N LEU A 332 -19.11 -21.60 -21.20
CA LEU A 332 -18.62 -21.60 -22.58
C LEU A 332 -19.70 -21.84 -23.67
N GLU A 333 -20.84 -22.45 -23.35
CA GLU A 333 -21.98 -22.59 -24.28
C GLU A 333 -22.99 -21.41 -24.22
N GLY A 334 -22.76 -20.39 -23.38
CA GLY A 334 -23.71 -19.31 -23.08
C GLY A 334 -25.01 -19.74 -22.36
N ARG A 335 -25.15 -21.04 -22.08
CA ARG A 335 -26.36 -21.65 -21.47
C ARG A 335 -26.51 -21.46 -19.97
N MET A 336 -25.44 -21.13 -19.24
CA MET A 336 -25.47 -20.92 -17.79
C MET A 336 -24.74 -19.63 -17.42
N HIS A 337 -25.39 -18.79 -16.61
CA HIS A 337 -24.79 -17.61 -16.00
C HIS A 337 -24.82 -17.77 -14.47
N GLU A 338 -23.66 -17.81 -13.80
CA GLU A 338 -23.55 -17.75 -12.33
C GLU A 338 -23.39 -16.29 -11.88
N TYR A 339 -24.38 -15.74 -11.19
CA TYR A 339 -24.37 -14.37 -10.69
C TYR A 339 -23.94 -14.27 -9.22
N THR A 340 -22.93 -13.43 -8.95
CA THR A 340 -22.62 -12.94 -7.60
C THR A 340 -22.80 -11.41 -7.53
N LEU A 341 -22.98 -10.86 -6.33
CA LEU A 341 -23.05 -9.40 -6.11
C LEU A 341 -21.82 -8.93 -5.34
N SER A 342 -21.31 -7.75 -5.68
CA SER A 342 -20.42 -6.98 -4.81
C SER A 342 -21.03 -5.62 -4.47
N VAL A 343 -20.72 -5.12 -3.28
CA VAL A 343 -21.20 -3.85 -2.72
C VAL A 343 -19.98 -3.10 -2.20
N TYR A 344 -19.69 -1.91 -2.75
CA TYR A 344 -18.41 -1.20 -2.57
C TYR A 344 -17.17 -2.06 -2.83
N GLY A 345 -17.28 -3.03 -3.75
CA GLY A 345 -16.21 -3.99 -4.10
C GLY A 345 -16.13 -5.22 -3.21
N VAL A 346 -16.87 -5.27 -2.09
CA VAL A 346 -16.93 -6.43 -1.18
C VAL A 346 -17.99 -7.41 -1.67
N GLU A 347 -17.64 -8.67 -1.89
CA GLU A 347 -18.60 -9.69 -2.33
C GLU A 347 -19.66 -10.00 -1.25
N VAL A 348 -20.93 -10.05 -1.67
CA VAL A 348 -22.07 -10.40 -0.83
C VAL A 348 -22.26 -11.92 -0.87
N PRO A 349 -22.15 -12.66 0.26
CA PRO A 349 -22.17 -14.11 0.26
C PRO A 349 -23.50 -14.67 -0.25
N SER A 350 -23.46 -15.71 -1.08
CA SER A 350 -24.67 -16.36 -1.61
C SER A 350 -25.60 -16.89 -0.51
N LEU A 351 -25.09 -17.24 0.67
CA LEU A 351 -25.88 -17.69 1.83
C LEU A 351 -26.92 -16.67 2.35
N VAL A 352 -26.74 -15.38 2.05
CA VAL A 352 -27.66 -14.29 2.46
C VAL A 352 -28.40 -13.65 1.29
N LEU A 353 -28.16 -14.15 0.07
CA LEU A 353 -28.89 -13.79 -1.12
C LEU A 353 -29.94 -14.86 -1.39
N GLN A 354 -31.15 -14.43 -1.77
CA GLN A 354 -32.15 -15.28 -2.38
C GLN A 354 -32.40 -14.75 -3.79
N TRP A 355 -31.86 -15.46 -4.79
CA TRP A 355 -32.12 -15.15 -6.19
C TRP A 355 -33.46 -15.73 -6.65
N THR A 356 -34.23 -14.93 -7.37
CA THR A 356 -35.56 -15.27 -7.86
C THR A 356 -35.79 -14.78 -9.28
N LYS A 357 -36.47 -15.59 -10.09
CA LYS A 357 -37.08 -15.18 -11.36
C LYS A 357 -38.31 -14.32 -11.09
N VAL A 358 -38.37 -13.12 -11.66
CA VAL A 358 -39.53 -12.22 -11.56
C VAL A 358 -40.45 -12.39 -12.77
N SER A 359 -39.88 -12.37 -13.97
CA SER A 359 -40.60 -12.49 -15.25
C SER A 359 -39.69 -13.03 -16.37
N GLY A 360 -40.23 -13.25 -17.57
CA GLY A 360 -39.50 -13.73 -18.74
C GLY A 360 -39.68 -15.23 -19.05
N SER A 361 -38.98 -15.71 -20.08
CA SER A 361 -39.27 -16.98 -20.77
C SER A 361 -39.30 -18.21 -19.84
N PRO A 362 -40.24 -19.16 -20.02
CA PRO A 362 -40.24 -20.43 -19.28
C PRO A 362 -38.95 -21.23 -19.46
N ASP A 363 -38.24 -21.09 -20.58
CA ASP A 363 -37.00 -21.83 -20.89
C ASP A 363 -35.82 -21.47 -19.98
N VAL A 364 -35.93 -20.40 -19.19
CA VAL A 364 -34.89 -19.97 -18.24
C VAL A 364 -35.27 -20.31 -16.80
N LYS A 365 -34.42 -21.08 -16.14
CA LYS A 365 -34.52 -21.43 -14.71
C LYS A 365 -33.52 -20.62 -13.90
N VAL A 366 -33.98 -20.01 -12.82
CA VAL A 366 -33.14 -19.30 -11.83
C VAL A 366 -33.10 -20.14 -10.56
N LEU A 367 -31.90 -20.43 -10.05
CA LEU A 367 -31.67 -21.12 -8.78
C LEU A 367 -31.41 -20.12 -7.65
N PRO A 368 -31.77 -20.42 -6.39
CA PRO A 368 -31.64 -19.47 -5.27
C PRO A 368 -30.23 -18.93 -5.01
N ASN A 369 -29.20 -19.64 -5.46
CA ASN A 369 -27.79 -19.28 -5.31
C ASN A 369 -27.25 -18.33 -6.39
N GLY A 370 -28.05 -17.96 -7.40
CA GLY A 370 -27.65 -17.05 -8.48
C GLY A 370 -27.27 -17.73 -9.80
N ILE A 371 -27.34 -19.06 -9.87
CA ILE A 371 -27.19 -19.78 -11.14
C ILE A 371 -28.47 -19.63 -11.97
N VAL A 372 -28.32 -19.16 -13.20
CA VAL A 372 -29.38 -19.02 -14.21
C VAL A 372 -29.04 -19.95 -15.38
N THR A 373 -30.00 -20.76 -15.84
CA THR A 373 -29.77 -21.78 -16.89
C THR A 373 -30.84 -21.73 -17.98
N LEU A 374 -30.41 -21.87 -19.23
CA LEU A 374 -31.22 -21.93 -20.45
C LEU A 374 -31.42 -23.39 -20.88
N ALA A 375 -32.66 -23.82 -21.04
CA ALA A 375 -33.01 -25.18 -21.44
C ALA A 375 -32.35 -25.60 -22.78
N ASP A 376 -31.89 -26.85 -22.85
CA ASP A 376 -31.10 -27.43 -23.97
C ASP A 376 -31.69 -27.20 -25.36
N THR A 377 -33.03 -27.12 -25.47
CA THR A 377 -33.76 -26.90 -26.72
C THR A 377 -33.88 -25.44 -27.13
N ALA A 378 -33.69 -24.49 -26.22
CA ALA A 378 -33.75 -23.06 -26.51
C ALA A 378 -32.39 -22.55 -27.04
N ALA A 379 -32.46 -21.67 -28.04
CA ALA A 379 -31.30 -21.02 -28.65
C ALA A 379 -30.96 -19.67 -27.98
N ASN A 380 -31.95 -18.97 -27.45
CA ASN A 380 -31.79 -17.84 -26.54
C ASN A 380 -33.09 -17.64 -25.74
N ALA A 381 -33.02 -16.94 -24.61
CA ALA A 381 -34.17 -16.43 -23.89
C ALA A 381 -33.80 -15.36 -22.85
N SER A 382 -34.68 -14.39 -22.64
CA SER A 382 -34.56 -13.36 -21.60
C SER A 382 -35.35 -13.69 -20.33
N VAL A 383 -34.81 -13.27 -19.19
CA VAL A 383 -35.42 -13.39 -17.86
C VAL A 383 -35.11 -12.16 -17.00
N VAL A 384 -36.04 -11.69 -16.17
CA VAL A 384 -35.72 -10.71 -15.12
C VAL A 384 -35.34 -11.48 -13.86
N ILE A 385 -34.09 -11.31 -13.43
CA ILE A 385 -33.59 -11.83 -12.16
C ILE A 385 -33.57 -10.76 -11.09
N GLN A 386 -33.92 -11.15 -9.87
CA GLN A 386 -33.94 -10.30 -8.70
C GLN A 386 -33.19 -10.99 -7.57
N ALA A 387 -32.24 -10.29 -6.94
CA ALA A 387 -31.56 -10.75 -5.74
C ALA A 387 -32.16 -10.07 -4.51
N ARG A 388 -32.65 -10.87 -3.58
CA ARG A 388 -33.15 -10.40 -2.29
C ARG A 388 -32.13 -10.67 -1.21
N LEU A 389 -31.77 -9.62 -0.48
CA LEU A 389 -31.02 -9.69 0.75
C LEU A 389 -31.93 -10.25 1.86
N MET A 390 -31.57 -11.41 2.40
CA MET A 390 -32.26 -11.99 3.55
C MET A 390 -31.83 -11.27 4.83
N ASN A 391 -32.79 -10.82 5.65
CA ASN A 391 -32.49 -10.15 6.91
C ASN A 391 -32.11 -11.20 7.98
N PRO A 392 -30.85 -11.22 8.48
CA PRO A 392 -30.39 -12.25 9.41
C PRO A 392 -31.01 -12.18 10.81
N LEU A 393 -31.74 -11.10 11.14
CA LEU A 393 -32.46 -10.95 12.42
C LEU A 393 -33.99 -11.10 12.27
N GLY A 394 -34.47 -11.45 11.09
CA GLY A 394 -35.89 -11.56 10.77
C GLY A 394 -36.51 -10.26 10.26
N GLY A 395 -37.45 -10.39 9.32
CA GLY A 395 -38.07 -9.29 8.57
C GLY A 395 -38.34 -9.74 7.12
N SER A 396 -38.90 -8.87 6.29
CA SER A 396 -38.98 -9.15 4.85
C SER A 396 -37.59 -9.15 4.22
N SER A 397 -37.36 -10.07 3.29
CA SER A 397 -36.20 -10.06 2.40
C SER A 397 -36.27 -8.85 1.47
N LYS A 398 -35.22 -8.03 1.41
CA LYS A 398 -35.22 -6.77 0.65
C LYS A 398 -34.55 -6.93 -0.70
N VAL A 399 -35.19 -6.49 -1.78
CA VAL A 399 -34.57 -6.44 -3.11
C VAL A 399 -33.32 -5.54 -3.06
N ILE A 400 -32.15 -6.02 -3.46
CA ILE A 400 -30.93 -5.19 -3.56
C ILE A 400 -30.31 -5.18 -4.96
N PHE A 401 -30.82 -6.02 -5.88
CA PHE A 401 -30.46 -6.00 -7.28
C PHE A 401 -31.62 -6.57 -8.10
N GLU A 402 -31.91 -5.97 -9.25
CA GLU A 402 -32.84 -6.48 -10.26
C GLU A 402 -32.31 -6.13 -11.65
N LYS A 403 -32.35 -7.08 -12.59
CA LYS A 403 -31.90 -6.85 -13.97
C LYS A 403 -32.55 -7.85 -14.93
N GLU A 404 -32.89 -7.39 -16.13
CA GLU A 404 -33.10 -8.30 -17.27
C GLU A 404 -31.76 -8.88 -17.75
N VAL A 405 -31.73 -10.19 -17.96
CA VAL A 405 -30.58 -10.92 -18.48
C VAL A 405 -31.04 -11.86 -19.58
N THR A 406 -30.36 -11.78 -20.73
CA THR A 406 -30.55 -12.70 -21.84
C THR A 406 -29.46 -13.76 -21.79
N LEU A 407 -29.88 -15.02 -21.85
CA LEU A 407 -29.00 -16.16 -22.06
C LEU A 407 -29.11 -16.53 -23.54
N THR A 408 -27.99 -16.69 -24.21
CA THR A 408 -27.91 -17.12 -25.61
C THR A 408 -27.09 -18.38 -25.64
N ALA A 409 -27.67 -19.48 -26.11
CA ALA A 409 -26.88 -20.66 -26.42
C ALA A 409 -26.03 -20.36 -27.65
N GLU A 410 -24.72 -20.25 -27.47
CA GLU A 410 -23.82 -20.06 -28.60
C GLU A 410 -23.91 -21.27 -29.54
N VAL A 411 -23.84 -21.02 -30.84
CA VAL A 411 -23.80 -22.09 -31.85
C VAL A 411 -22.36 -22.62 -31.91
N GLY A 412 -21.94 -23.19 -30.78
CA GLY A 412 -20.58 -23.52 -30.34
C GLY A 412 -19.48 -23.15 -31.32
N GLU A 413 -18.93 -21.93 -31.23
CA GLU A 413 -17.87 -21.52 -32.13
C GLU A 413 -16.60 -22.35 -31.89
N GLU A 414 -15.94 -22.71 -32.99
CA GLU A 414 -14.57 -23.24 -32.92
C GLU A 414 -13.69 -22.14 -32.35
N SER A 415 -13.09 -22.37 -31.17
CA SER A 415 -12.29 -21.34 -30.51
C SER A 415 -11.08 -20.98 -31.37
N HIS A 416 -10.76 -19.70 -31.46
CA HIS A 416 -9.69 -19.20 -32.32
C HIS A 416 -8.39 -19.00 -31.53
N PHE A 417 -7.32 -19.70 -31.90
CA PHE A 417 -5.98 -19.49 -31.35
C PHE A 417 -5.32 -18.27 -32.00
N PRO A 418 -4.85 -17.27 -31.23
CA PRO A 418 -4.25 -16.04 -31.77
C PRO A 418 -2.82 -16.27 -32.26
N VAL A 419 -2.70 -16.67 -33.53
CA VAL A 419 -1.44 -17.04 -34.18
C VAL A 419 -0.42 -15.90 -34.16
N GLU A 420 -0.86 -14.65 -34.34
CA GLU A 420 0.00 -13.47 -34.36
C GLU A 420 0.73 -13.25 -33.02
N LEU A 421 0.01 -13.34 -31.90
CA LEU A 421 0.57 -13.15 -30.55
C LEU A 421 1.52 -14.30 -30.18
N PHE A 422 1.17 -15.54 -30.56
CA PHE A 422 2.06 -16.69 -30.41
C PHE A 422 3.34 -16.53 -31.25
N LEU A 423 3.23 -16.07 -32.51
CA LEU A 423 4.39 -15.82 -33.36
C LEU A 423 5.29 -14.72 -32.82
N GLU A 424 4.73 -13.63 -32.27
CA GLU A 424 5.52 -12.60 -31.58
C GLU A 424 6.25 -13.18 -30.37
N ARG A 425 5.57 -14.00 -29.56
CA ARG A 425 6.16 -14.69 -28.40
C ARG A 425 7.32 -15.60 -28.81
N MET A 426 7.11 -16.47 -29.81
CA MET A 426 8.12 -17.40 -30.30
C MET A 426 9.28 -16.68 -31.00
N SER A 427 9.00 -15.58 -31.71
CA SER A 427 10.02 -14.70 -32.29
C SER A 427 10.96 -14.14 -31.22
N LYS A 428 10.44 -13.64 -30.09
CA LYS A 428 11.25 -13.17 -28.94
C LYS A 428 12.11 -14.29 -28.36
N VAL A 429 11.55 -15.49 -28.17
CA VAL A 429 12.29 -16.66 -27.66
C VAL A 429 13.36 -17.13 -28.65
N HIS A 430 13.11 -17.08 -29.96
CA HIS A 430 14.08 -17.46 -31.00
C HIS A 430 15.19 -16.42 -31.17
N ALA A 431 14.87 -15.13 -31.17
CA ALA A 431 15.85 -14.05 -31.18
C ALA A 431 16.75 -14.13 -29.94
N ALA A 432 16.16 -14.37 -28.77
CA ALA A 432 16.91 -14.64 -27.55
C ALA A 432 17.80 -15.89 -27.72
N LEU A 433 17.27 -17.03 -28.17
CA LEU A 433 18.03 -18.28 -28.39
C LEU A 433 19.23 -18.07 -29.33
N ALA A 434 19.04 -17.32 -30.42
CA ALA A 434 20.08 -16.98 -31.39
C ALA A 434 21.16 -16.03 -30.84
N ALA A 435 20.82 -15.17 -29.87
CA ALA A 435 21.77 -14.36 -29.10
C ALA A 435 22.50 -15.14 -27.98
N GLY A 436 22.37 -16.48 -27.97
CA GLY A 436 22.97 -17.36 -26.97
C GLY A 436 24.25 -18.05 -27.41
N ASP A 437 24.48 -19.22 -26.82
CA ASP A 437 25.49 -20.17 -27.25
C ASP A 437 25.00 -20.87 -28.54
N PRO A 438 25.77 -20.92 -29.64
CA PRO A 438 25.35 -21.61 -30.86
C PRO A 438 24.97 -23.09 -30.64
N SER A 439 25.52 -23.76 -29.61
CA SER A 439 25.11 -25.14 -29.28
C SER A 439 23.69 -25.24 -28.70
N ASP A 440 23.18 -24.16 -28.09
CA ASP A 440 21.81 -24.12 -27.54
C ASP A 440 20.79 -24.17 -28.68
N LEU A 441 20.98 -23.33 -29.70
CA LEU A 441 20.14 -23.31 -30.92
C LEU A 441 20.22 -24.64 -31.69
N GLU A 442 21.41 -25.23 -31.78
CA GLU A 442 21.60 -26.51 -32.46
C GLU A 442 20.97 -27.69 -31.71
N SER A 443 21.02 -27.70 -30.38
CA SER A 443 20.34 -28.72 -29.55
C SER A 443 18.83 -28.73 -29.79
N VAL A 444 18.21 -27.55 -29.89
CA VAL A 444 16.78 -27.38 -30.21
C VAL A 444 16.45 -27.90 -31.61
N ARG A 445 17.32 -27.68 -32.60
CA ARG A 445 17.15 -28.20 -33.97
C ARG A 445 17.25 -29.73 -34.01
N GLN A 446 18.21 -30.30 -33.28
CA GLN A 446 18.42 -31.75 -33.21
C GLN A 446 17.24 -32.46 -32.56
N LEU A 447 16.78 -31.98 -31.40
CA LEU A 447 15.56 -32.46 -30.76
C LEU A 447 14.35 -32.42 -31.71
N ARG A 448 14.17 -31.30 -32.42
CA ARG A 448 13.07 -31.13 -33.38
C ARG A 448 13.13 -32.14 -34.52
N ALA A 449 14.32 -32.45 -35.03
CA ALA A 449 14.52 -33.48 -36.05
C ALA A 449 14.19 -34.89 -35.51
N GLU A 450 14.52 -35.18 -34.25
CA GLU A 450 14.17 -36.45 -33.60
C GLU A 450 12.66 -36.63 -33.44
N ILE A 451 11.93 -35.58 -33.04
CA ILE A 451 10.47 -35.59 -32.93
C ILE A 451 9.81 -35.84 -34.29
N VAL A 452 10.28 -35.15 -35.35
CA VAL A 452 9.81 -35.37 -36.73
C VAL A 452 10.08 -36.81 -37.19
N GLY A 453 11.17 -37.42 -36.73
CA GLY A 453 11.54 -38.81 -36.99
C GLY A 453 10.75 -39.88 -36.20
N LEU A 454 9.85 -39.50 -35.29
CA LEU A 454 9.00 -40.46 -34.57
C LEU A 454 7.87 -41.00 -35.46
N ASP A 455 7.71 -42.32 -35.51
CA ASP A 455 6.58 -43.02 -36.13
C ASP A 455 5.71 -43.72 -35.07
N LEU A 456 4.40 -43.86 -35.29
CA LEU A 456 3.52 -44.53 -34.33
C LEU A 456 3.95 -46.00 -34.07
N ALA A 457 4.36 -46.74 -35.10
CA ALA A 457 4.57 -48.19 -34.99
C ALA A 457 5.75 -48.58 -34.09
N SER A 458 6.80 -47.75 -34.01
CA SER A 458 7.91 -47.94 -33.06
C SER A 458 7.79 -47.13 -31.75
N ASN A 459 6.76 -46.28 -31.63
CA ASN A 459 6.61 -45.32 -30.52
C ASN A 459 5.20 -45.26 -29.89
N GLU A 460 4.32 -46.23 -30.16
CA GLU A 460 2.95 -46.28 -29.63
C GLU A 460 2.88 -46.15 -28.10
N ALA A 461 3.90 -46.67 -27.40
CA ALA A 461 4.03 -46.61 -25.96
C ALA A 461 4.16 -45.18 -25.39
N LEU A 462 4.62 -44.21 -26.19
CA LEU A 462 4.85 -42.84 -25.72
C LEU A 462 3.54 -42.20 -25.22
N ILE A 463 2.46 -42.34 -26.00
CA ILE A 463 1.15 -41.77 -25.68
C ILE A 463 0.23 -42.70 -24.87
N ALA A 464 0.67 -43.92 -24.55
CA ALA A 464 -0.17 -44.96 -23.96
C ALA A 464 -0.90 -44.55 -22.66
N PRO A 465 -0.32 -43.79 -21.71
CA PRO A 465 -1.01 -43.37 -20.49
C PRO A 465 -2.29 -42.55 -20.77
N VAL A 466 -2.19 -41.57 -21.67
CA VAL A 466 -3.33 -40.74 -22.10
C VAL A 466 -4.29 -41.54 -22.99
N TRP A 467 -3.75 -42.25 -23.99
CA TRP A 467 -4.54 -43.02 -24.94
C TRP A 467 -5.45 -44.07 -24.27
N ASN A 468 -4.93 -44.77 -23.25
CA ASN A 468 -5.69 -45.84 -22.59
C ASN A 468 -6.94 -45.31 -21.86
N LYS A 469 -6.95 -44.04 -21.45
CA LYS A 469 -8.15 -43.36 -20.93
C LYS A 469 -9.15 -43.10 -22.05
N ILE A 470 -8.69 -42.49 -23.15
CA ILE A 470 -9.51 -42.18 -24.33
C ILE A 470 -10.18 -43.43 -24.91
N ALA A 471 -9.40 -44.48 -25.14
CA ALA A 471 -9.88 -45.76 -25.69
C ALA A 471 -10.95 -46.45 -24.83
N SER A 472 -10.98 -46.19 -23.51
CA SER A 472 -12.00 -46.73 -22.60
C SER A 472 -13.35 -46.01 -22.64
N LYS A 473 -13.42 -44.88 -23.36
CA LYS A 473 -14.58 -43.97 -23.42
C LYS A 473 -15.13 -43.78 -24.84
N LEU A 474 -14.30 -44.01 -25.87
CA LEU A 474 -14.75 -43.99 -27.26
C LEU A 474 -15.89 -45.01 -27.51
N PRO A 475 -16.91 -44.67 -28.32
CA PRO A 475 -17.96 -45.60 -28.68
C PRO A 475 -17.41 -46.77 -29.51
N ALA A 476 -18.04 -47.94 -29.42
CA ALA A 476 -17.61 -49.16 -30.12
C ALA A 476 -17.63 -49.07 -31.67
N SER A 477 -18.19 -48.00 -32.24
CA SER A 477 -18.17 -47.67 -33.66
C SER A 477 -16.98 -46.80 -34.09
N ALA A 478 -16.17 -46.31 -33.15
CA ALA A 478 -15.00 -45.49 -33.46
C ALA A 478 -13.80 -46.34 -33.89
N ASP A 479 -13.12 -45.94 -34.97
CA ASP A 479 -11.82 -46.53 -35.34
C ASP A 479 -10.75 -46.08 -34.33
N GLN A 480 -10.53 -46.92 -33.32
CA GLN A 480 -9.54 -46.68 -32.29
C GLN A 480 -8.10 -46.63 -32.84
N GLN A 481 -7.79 -47.30 -33.95
CA GLN A 481 -6.44 -47.28 -34.53
C GLN A 481 -6.19 -45.97 -35.29
N ALA A 482 -7.15 -45.53 -36.09
CA ALA A 482 -7.08 -44.24 -36.79
C ALA A 482 -7.03 -43.06 -35.79
N LEU A 483 -7.87 -43.06 -34.76
CA LEU A 483 -7.86 -42.00 -33.73
C LEU A 483 -6.56 -41.99 -32.90
N LYS A 484 -5.94 -43.15 -32.67
CA LYS A 484 -4.63 -43.22 -32.01
C LYS A 484 -3.52 -42.64 -32.88
N ALA A 485 -3.53 -42.93 -34.19
CA ALA A 485 -2.59 -42.38 -35.14
C ALA A 485 -2.75 -40.85 -35.28
N GLY A 486 -3.98 -40.36 -35.40
CA GLY A 486 -4.28 -38.93 -35.41
C GLY A 486 -3.77 -38.21 -34.17
N LEU A 487 -4.04 -38.76 -32.97
CA LEU A 487 -3.57 -38.16 -31.71
C LEU A 487 -2.03 -38.13 -31.62
N PHE A 488 -1.36 -39.19 -32.08
CA PHE A 488 0.09 -39.26 -32.10
C PHE A 488 0.70 -38.20 -33.03
N GLU A 489 0.19 -38.08 -34.26
CA GLU A 489 0.67 -37.08 -35.22
C GLU A 489 0.30 -35.64 -34.82
N ILE A 490 -0.83 -35.41 -34.12
CA ILE A 490 -1.13 -34.11 -33.48
C ILE A 490 -0.05 -33.76 -32.44
N MET A 491 0.22 -34.65 -31.48
CA MET A 491 1.21 -34.40 -30.42
C MET A 491 2.60 -34.16 -31.00
N LYS A 492 2.97 -34.95 -32.01
CA LYS A 492 4.24 -34.81 -32.76
C LYS A 492 4.30 -33.51 -33.55
N ALA A 493 3.24 -33.09 -34.23
CA ALA A 493 3.22 -31.85 -35.02
C ALA A 493 3.35 -30.61 -34.12
N ILE A 494 2.65 -30.57 -32.99
CA ILE A 494 2.76 -29.48 -32.01
C ILE A 494 4.15 -29.48 -31.36
N ALA A 495 4.66 -30.64 -30.94
CA ALA A 495 6.01 -30.76 -30.37
C ALA A 495 7.13 -30.44 -31.39
N ALA A 496 6.84 -30.57 -32.69
CA ALA A 496 7.73 -30.19 -33.79
C ALA A 496 7.47 -28.76 -34.33
N LEU A 497 6.71 -27.91 -33.62
CA LEU A 497 6.64 -26.49 -33.96
C LEU A 497 8.05 -25.87 -33.93
N PRO A 498 8.42 -25.05 -34.92
CA PRO A 498 9.68 -24.32 -34.88
C PRO A 498 9.57 -23.16 -33.86
N TYR A 499 10.67 -22.87 -33.18
CA TYR A 499 10.81 -21.58 -32.48
C TYR A 499 11.06 -20.44 -33.48
N ASP A 500 11.68 -20.76 -34.62
CA ASP A 500 11.74 -19.89 -35.80
C ASP A 500 10.31 -19.65 -36.37
N PRO A 501 9.76 -18.43 -36.28
CA PRO A 501 8.32 -18.17 -36.42
C PRO A 501 7.84 -18.30 -37.88
N ASP A 502 7.27 -19.46 -38.22
CA ASP A 502 6.67 -19.77 -39.52
C ASP A 502 5.13 -19.87 -39.40
N PRO A 503 4.37 -18.83 -39.81
CA PRO A 503 2.90 -18.82 -39.71
C PRO A 503 2.25 -19.98 -40.46
N ALA A 504 2.80 -20.36 -41.62
CA ALA A 504 2.21 -21.38 -42.48
C ALA A 504 2.26 -22.78 -41.85
N ARG A 505 3.20 -23.04 -40.94
CA ARG A 505 3.26 -24.30 -40.19
C ARG A 505 2.23 -24.40 -39.08
N ILE A 506 1.97 -23.30 -38.37
CA ILE A 506 0.90 -23.25 -37.37
C ILE A 506 -0.44 -23.41 -38.09
N GLU A 507 -0.66 -22.66 -39.17
CA GLU A 507 -1.91 -22.73 -39.92
C GLU A 507 -2.12 -24.10 -40.59
N ALA A 508 -1.06 -24.77 -41.07
CA ALA A 508 -1.13 -26.14 -41.56
C ALA A 508 -1.50 -27.17 -40.46
N ILE A 509 -1.19 -26.88 -39.19
CA ILE A 509 -1.67 -27.69 -38.04
C ILE A 509 -3.13 -27.34 -37.72
N ARG A 510 -3.49 -26.05 -37.69
CA ARG A 510 -4.84 -25.55 -37.40
C ARG A 510 -5.90 -26.00 -38.41
N THR A 511 -5.53 -26.07 -39.67
CA THR A 511 -6.43 -26.42 -40.79
C THR A 511 -6.39 -27.89 -41.19
N ASN A 512 -5.54 -28.72 -40.57
CA ASN A 512 -5.42 -30.13 -40.92
C ASN A 512 -6.77 -30.87 -40.68
N PRO A 513 -7.38 -31.46 -41.73
CA PRO A 513 -8.70 -32.08 -41.62
C PRO A 513 -8.69 -33.38 -40.81
N GLU A 514 -7.58 -34.13 -40.81
CA GLU A 514 -7.43 -35.37 -40.04
C GLU A 514 -7.27 -35.06 -38.55
N PHE A 515 -6.53 -33.99 -38.21
CA PHE A 515 -6.39 -33.51 -36.84
C PHE A 515 -7.73 -33.00 -36.29
N ARG A 516 -8.43 -32.17 -37.08
CA ARG A 516 -9.78 -31.68 -36.76
C ARG A 516 -10.80 -32.82 -36.59
N ALA A 517 -10.78 -33.82 -37.48
CA ALA A 517 -11.65 -34.99 -37.36
C ALA A 517 -11.34 -35.82 -36.10
N THR A 518 -10.04 -36.01 -35.79
CA THR A 518 -9.60 -36.77 -34.62
C THR A 518 -10.03 -36.08 -33.31
N LEU A 519 -9.76 -34.78 -33.16
CA LEU A 519 -10.13 -34.05 -31.96
C LEU A 519 -11.65 -33.93 -31.82
N LYS A 520 -12.38 -33.71 -32.91
CA LYS A 520 -13.86 -33.70 -32.87
C LYS A 520 -14.45 -35.03 -32.41
N ALA A 521 -13.87 -36.16 -32.81
CA ALA A 521 -14.32 -37.48 -32.37
C ALA A 521 -14.01 -37.74 -30.88
N ILE A 522 -12.80 -37.36 -30.42
CA ILE A 522 -12.41 -37.47 -29.00
C ILE A 522 -13.27 -36.53 -28.13
N GLY A 523 -13.46 -35.28 -28.56
CA GLY A 523 -14.29 -34.30 -27.87
C GLY A 523 -15.76 -34.72 -27.78
N THR A 524 -16.34 -35.21 -28.87
CA THR A 524 -17.72 -35.74 -28.87
C THR A 524 -17.90 -36.88 -27.85
N ALA A 525 -16.89 -37.74 -27.66
CA ALA A 525 -16.92 -38.78 -26.62
C ALA A 525 -16.62 -38.24 -25.20
N GLY A 526 -16.08 -37.03 -25.08
CA GLY A 526 -15.88 -36.30 -23.83
C GLY A 526 -16.93 -35.23 -23.51
N GLY A 527 -17.96 -35.06 -24.36
CA GLY A 527 -19.01 -34.04 -24.24
C GLY A 527 -18.84 -32.86 -25.22
N GLU A 528 -17.61 -32.39 -25.43
CA GLU A 528 -17.26 -31.22 -26.24
C GLU A 528 -17.38 -31.46 -27.76
N ARG A 529 -18.55 -31.17 -28.34
CA ARG A 529 -18.86 -31.37 -29.77
C ARG A 529 -18.04 -30.50 -30.73
N TYR A 530 -17.43 -29.43 -30.21
CA TYR A 530 -16.65 -28.42 -30.94
C TYR A 530 -15.20 -28.35 -30.45
N PHE A 531 -14.66 -29.49 -29.97
CA PHE A 531 -13.25 -29.61 -29.61
C PHE A 531 -12.38 -29.68 -30.87
N VAL A 532 -11.52 -28.68 -31.05
CA VAL A 532 -10.61 -28.54 -32.19
C VAL A 532 -9.17 -28.31 -31.75
N ILE A 533 -8.27 -28.29 -32.72
CA ILE A 533 -6.82 -28.12 -32.52
C ILE A 533 -6.46 -26.80 -31.84
N ASP A 534 -7.22 -25.73 -32.08
CA ASP A 534 -7.06 -24.44 -31.41
C ASP A 534 -7.36 -24.50 -29.91
N ASP A 535 -8.33 -25.33 -29.45
CA ASP A 535 -8.58 -25.52 -28.01
C ASP A 535 -7.36 -26.15 -27.29
N LEU A 536 -6.63 -27.02 -27.99
CA LEU A 536 -5.40 -27.64 -27.49
C LEU A 536 -4.23 -26.65 -27.49
N LEU A 537 -4.12 -25.78 -28.51
CA LEU A 537 -3.13 -24.71 -28.56
C LEU A 537 -3.40 -23.65 -27.47
N ILE A 538 -4.65 -23.26 -27.23
CA ILE A 538 -5.05 -22.35 -26.14
C ILE A 538 -4.77 -22.99 -24.76
N TYR A 539 -5.03 -24.29 -24.58
CA TYR A 539 -4.65 -24.98 -23.34
C TYR A 539 -3.13 -24.98 -23.10
N MET A 540 -2.32 -25.09 -24.15
CA MET A 540 -0.86 -25.14 -24.04
C MET A 540 -0.20 -23.76 -23.87
N PHE A 541 -0.61 -22.78 -24.67
CA PHE A 541 0.07 -21.47 -24.80
C PHE A 541 -0.80 -20.27 -24.39
N GLY A 542 -2.09 -20.49 -24.14
CA GLY A 542 -3.06 -19.43 -23.87
C GLY A 542 -3.64 -18.78 -25.13
N ASP A 543 -4.51 -17.79 -24.91
CA ASP A 543 -4.89 -16.76 -25.90
C ASP A 543 -4.21 -15.41 -25.64
N PHE A 544 -3.24 -15.37 -24.71
CA PHE A 544 -2.46 -14.20 -24.30
C PHE A 544 -3.28 -13.05 -23.67
N ASP A 545 -4.57 -13.25 -23.40
CA ASP A 545 -5.45 -12.28 -22.74
C ASP A 545 -6.13 -12.90 -21.51
N THR A 546 -7.27 -13.60 -21.70
CA THR A 546 -8.06 -14.17 -20.60
C THR A 546 -7.62 -15.58 -20.21
N ARG A 547 -7.15 -16.39 -21.17
CA ARG A 547 -6.76 -17.79 -20.98
C ARG A 547 -5.25 -17.88 -21.07
N GLN A 548 -4.63 -18.21 -19.95
CA GLN A 548 -3.18 -18.20 -19.80
C GLN A 548 -2.51 -19.48 -20.35
N GLY A 549 -3.25 -20.59 -20.39
CA GLY A 549 -2.70 -21.90 -20.74
C GLY A 549 -1.53 -22.32 -19.84
N ALA A 550 -0.82 -23.38 -20.23
CA ALA A 550 0.29 -23.92 -19.44
C ALA A 550 1.50 -22.96 -19.41
N GLU A 551 1.80 -22.30 -20.53
CA GLU A 551 2.86 -21.29 -20.63
C GLU A 551 2.61 -20.09 -19.70
N GLY A 552 1.43 -19.46 -19.80
CA GLY A 552 1.10 -18.27 -19.01
C GLY A 552 0.95 -18.56 -17.51
N LEU A 553 0.42 -19.73 -17.13
CA LEU A 553 0.42 -20.14 -15.72
C LEU A 553 1.83 -20.43 -15.19
N MET A 554 2.73 -20.99 -16.00
CA MET A 554 4.14 -21.08 -15.61
C MET A 554 4.76 -19.69 -15.44
N ARG A 555 4.53 -18.74 -16.36
CA ARG A 555 5.01 -17.35 -16.20
C ARG A 555 4.51 -16.72 -14.91
N ASN A 556 3.23 -16.85 -14.61
CA ASN A 556 2.64 -16.24 -13.42
C ASN A 556 3.13 -16.89 -12.11
N LYS A 557 3.40 -18.21 -12.12
CA LYS A 557 4.06 -18.87 -10.99
C LYS A 557 5.52 -18.45 -10.86
N LEU A 558 6.25 -18.30 -11.97
CA LEU A 558 7.63 -17.78 -11.98
C LEU A 558 7.68 -16.35 -11.45
N ALA A 559 6.84 -15.44 -11.94
CA ALA A 559 6.71 -14.04 -11.51
C ALA A 559 6.27 -13.88 -10.04
N GLY A 560 5.65 -14.91 -9.46
CA GLY A 560 5.30 -14.95 -8.04
C GLY A 560 6.39 -15.46 -7.10
N MET A 561 7.56 -15.89 -7.61
CA MET A 561 8.66 -16.40 -6.78
C MET A 561 9.47 -15.28 -6.13
N THR A 562 10.08 -15.58 -4.99
CA THR A 562 11.17 -14.73 -4.47
C THR A 562 12.42 -14.82 -5.37
N PRO A 563 13.31 -13.81 -5.36
CA PRO A 563 14.62 -13.88 -6.00
C PRO A 563 15.41 -15.16 -5.70
N SER A 564 15.32 -15.66 -4.46
CA SER A 564 15.96 -16.89 -3.98
C SER A 564 15.31 -18.17 -4.52
N GLU A 565 13.99 -18.23 -4.66
CA GLU A 565 13.29 -19.39 -5.21
C GLU A 565 13.53 -19.49 -6.72
N LEU A 566 13.47 -18.35 -7.43
CA LEU A 566 13.82 -18.28 -8.84
C LEU A 566 15.29 -18.70 -9.03
N ALA A 567 16.24 -18.14 -8.27
CA ALA A 567 17.65 -18.54 -8.30
C ALA A 567 17.88 -20.05 -8.05
N GLY A 568 17.13 -20.66 -7.13
CA GLY A 568 17.15 -22.11 -6.90
C GLY A 568 16.62 -22.91 -8.09
N LEU A 569 15.47 -22.50 -8.64
CA LEU A 569 14.85 -23.12 -9.81
C LEU A 569 15.75 -23.05 -11.05
N LEU A 570 16.53 -21.97 -11.19
CA LEU A 570 17.50 -21.76 -12.27
C LEU A 570 18.68 -22.75 -12.28
N GLY A 571 18.82 -23.60 -11.25
CA GLY A 571 19.68 -24.78 -11.24
C GLY A 571 18.93 -26.13 -11.21
N ASP A 572 17.61 -26.13 -11.03
CA ASP A 572 16.80 -27.31 -10.75
C ASP A 572 15.82 -27.69 -11.88
N LYS A 573 16.22 -28.68 -12.67
CA LYS A 573 15.41 -29.26 -13.75
C LYS A 573 14.20 -30.05 -13.23
N GLN A 574 14.25 -30.58 -12.00
CA GLN A 574 13.11 -31.28 -11.37
C GLN A 574 12.07 -30.28 -10.88
N GLY A 575 12.50 -29.13 -10.34
CA GLY A 575 11.65 -28.00 -10.01
C GLY A 575 10.89 -27.45 -11.22
N PHE A 576 11.57 -27.20 -12.35
CA PHE A 576 10.90 -26.77 -13.60
C PHE A 576 9.88 -27.82 -14.11
N ALA A 577 10.21 -29.11 -14.00
CA ALA A 577 9.28 -30.20 -14.32
C ALA A 577 8.05 -30.22 -13.41
N ALA A 578 8.24 -30.06 -12.09
CA ALA A 578 7.17 -29.95 -11.12
C ALA A 578 6.28 -28.71 -11.37
N LEU A 579 6.86 -27.60 -11.83
CA LEU A 579 6.14 -26.36 -12.12
C LEU A 579 5.20 -26.50 -13.33
N LEU A 580 5.64 -27.11 -14.43
CA LEU A 580 4.75 -27.44 -15.55
C LEU A 580 3.66 -28.42 -15.12
N LEU A 581 4.02 -29.44 -14.32
CA LEU A 581 3.07 -30.40 -13.77
C LEU A 581 1.96 -29.72 -12.96
N GLN A 582 2.33 -28.75 -12.13
CA GLN A 582 1.39 -27.98 -11.33
C GLN A 582 0.48 -27.13 -12.23
N ALA A 583 1.03 -26.41 -13.23
CA ALA A 583 0.24 -25.65 -14.19
C ALA A 583 -0.73 -26.55 -14.98
N ALA A 584 -0.29 -27.72 -15.44
CA ALA A 584 -1.14 -28.69 -16.13
C ALA A 584 -2.23 -29.28 -15.21
N ALA A 585 -1.92 -29.56 -13.94
CA ALA A 585 -2.91 -30.03 -12.97
C ALA A 585 -3.98 -28.97 -12.64
N GLU A 586 -3.56 -27.71 -12.55
CA GLU A 586 -4.42 -26.55 -12.33
C GLU A 586 -5.39 -26.36 -13.51
N LEU A 587 -4.87 -26.35 -14.74
CA LEU A 587 -5.70 -26.29 -15.96
C LEU A 587 -6.66 -27.47 -16.07
N LEU A 588 -6.22 -28.70 -15.81
CA LEU A 588 -7.08 -29.89 -15.85
C LEU A 588 -8.22 -29.83 -14.82
N SER A 589 -8.06 -29.07 -13.74
CA SER A 589 -9.14 -28.82 -12.78
C SER A 589 -10.13 -27.73 -13.24
N ASP A 590 -9.71 -26.84 -14.14
CA ASP A 590 -10.58 -25.84 -14.77
C ASP A 590 -11.25 -26.40 -16.03
N THR A 591 -12.28 -27.23 -15.81
CA THR A 591 -13.16 -27.74 -16.86
C THR A 591 -14.16 -26.70 -17.37
N GLY A 592 -14.20 -25.49 -16.80
CA GLY A 592 -15.14 -24.43 -17.18
C GLY A 592 -14.59 -23.52 -18.28
N THR A 593 -13.30 -23.21 -18.22
CA THR A 593 -12.62 -22.27 -19.13
C THR A 593 -11.98 -22.96 -20.35
N TYR A 594 -11.58 -24.24 -20.23
CA TYR A 594 -10.82 -24.96 -21.27
C TYR A 594 -11.53 -26.23 -21.73
N LYS A 595 -11.96 -26.31 -23.01
CA LYS A 595 -12.53 -27.54 -23.60
C LYS A 595 -11.59 -28.74 -23.44
N THR A 596 -10.27 -28.54 -23.60
CA THR A 596 -9.24 -29.56 -23.39
C THR A 596 -9.33 -30.20 -22.00
N SER A 597 -9.59 -29.39 -20.96
CA SER A 597 -9.76 -29.85 -19.58
C SER A 597 -11.10 -30.55 -19.36
N SER A 598 -12.19 -30.01 -19.93
CA SER A 598 -13.52 -30.66 -19.94
C SER A 598 -13.45 -32.07 -20.53
N VAL A 599 -12.89 -32.20 -21.74
CA VAL A 599 -12.64 -33.51 -22.39
C VAL A 599 -11.75 -34.40 -21.53
N ALA A 600 -10.64 -33.88 -21.01
CA ALA A 600 -9.72 -34.65 -20.20
C ALA A 600 -10.37 -35.20 -18.91
N GLY A 601 -11.14 -34.37 -18.21
CA GLY A 601 -11.91 -34.75 -17.02
C GLY A 601 -12.96 -35.83 -17.33
N ALA A 602 -13.77 -35.64 -18.37
CA ALA A 602 -14.76 -36.62 -18.82
C ALA A 602 -14.13 -37.96 -19.24
N MET A 603 -12.93 -37.91 -19.83
CA MET A 603 -12.12 -39.06 -20.22
C MET A 603 -11.46 -39.77 -19.01
N GLY A 604 -11.33 -39.09 -17.86
CA GLY A 604 -10.56 -39.59 -16.72
C GLY A 604 -9.05 -39.51 -16.93
N ILE A 605 -8.60 -38.56 -17.75
CA ILE A 605 -7.18 -38.18 -17.92
C ILE A 605 -6.79 -37.26 -16.77
N THR A 606 -5.68 -37.57 -16.11
CA THR A 606 -5.14 -36.81 -14.98
C THR A 606 -3.80 -36.16 -15.35
N ALA A 607 -3.32 -35.26 -14.49
CA ALA A 607 -1.98 -34.69 -14.60
C ALA A 607 -0.88 -35.77 -14.56
N GLN A 608 -1.14 -36.93 -13.94
CA GLN A 608 -0.24 -38.09 -13.92
C GLN A 608 -0.27 -38.90 -15.23
N ASP A 609 -1.33 -38.83 -16.03
CA ASP A 609 -1.42 -39.51 -17.34
C ASP A 609 -0.73 -38.70 -18.45
N ILE A 610 -1.05 -37.39 -18.57
CA ILE A 610 -0.23 -36.44 -19.34
C ILE A 610 1.22 -36.52 -18.83
N GLY A 611 1.33 -36.65 -17.50
CA GLY A 611 2.49 -37.04 -16.72
C GLY A 611 3.40 -38.08 -17.38
N ALA A 612 2.99 -39.34 -17.30
CA ALA A 612 3.79 -40.45 -17.81
C ALA A 612 3.99 -40.38 -19.33
N ALA A 613 3.06 -39.80 -20.10
CA ALA A 613 3.25 -39.63 -21.54
C ALA A 613 4.44 -38.69 -21.85
N ALA A 614 4.51 -37.54 -21.19
CA ALA A 614 5.63 -36.61 -21.30
C ALA A 614 6.97 -37.27 -20.93
N LEU A 615 7.05 -38.02 -19.82
CA LEU A 615 8.26 -38.80 -19.48
C LEU A 615 8.69 -39.72 -20.63
N ASN A 616 7.76 -40.40 -21.29
CA ASN A 616 8.13 -41.37 -22.31
C ASN A 616 8.82 -40.71 -23.50
N PHE A 617 8.30 -39.57 -23.99
CA PHE A 617 8.98 -38.77 -25.03
C PHE A 617 10.35 -38.28 -24.53
N GLN A 618 10.41 -37.77 -23.29
CA GLN A 618 11.62 -37.31 -22.62
C GLN A 618 12.74 -38.38 -22.56
N LEU A 619 12.38 -39.66 -22.35
CA LEU A 619 13.32 -40.77 -22.30
C LEU A 619 13.69 -41.34 -23.69
N LYS A 620 12.89 -41.04 -24.72
CA LYS A 620 13.07 -41.54 -26.09
C LYS A 620 14.02 -40.67 -26.92
N LEU A 621 14.06 -39.37 -26.65
CA LEU A 621 14.72 -38.35 -27.45
C LEU A 621 16.07 -37.96 -26.77
N PRO A 622 17.25 -38.22 -27.35
CA PRO A 622 18.52 -37.97 -26.67
C PRO A 622 19.03 -36.51 -26.70
N HIS A 623 18.64 -35.66 -27.66
CA HIS A 623 19.02 -34.23 -27.64
C HIS A 623 18.07 -33.36 -26.79
N ALA A 624 17.10 -34.01 -26.17
CA ALA A 624 16.06 -33.44 -25.35
C ALA A 624 16.61 -32.55 -24.22
N GLU A 625 17.66 -33.00 -23.52
CA GLU A 625 18.16 -32.33 -22.30
C GLU A 625 18.69 -30.93 -22.60
N ALA A 626 19.61 -30.87 -23.56
CA ALA A 626 20.24 -29.63 -23.95
C ALA A 626 19.22 -28.66 -24.54
N ALA A 627 18.17 -29.16 -25.22
CA ALA A 627 17.15 -28.35 -25.85
C ALA A 627 16.23 -27.58 -24.88
N SER A 628 15.72 -28.14 -23.76
CA SER A 628 15.03 -27.25 -22.79
C SER A 628 15.98 -26.47 -21.93
N LEU A 629 17.21 -26.91 -21.68
CA LEU A 629 18.16 -26.02 -20.99
C LEU A 629 18.41 -24.76 -21.84
N ALA A 630 18.64 -24.96 -23.14
CA ALA A 630 18.73 -23.92 -24.17
C ALA A 630 17.48 -23.03 -24.22
N LEU A 631 16.29 -23.62 -24.31
CA LEU A 631 15.03 -22.89 -24.42
C LEU A 631 14.65 -22.19 -23.13
N THR A 632 14.87 -22.78 -21.95
CA THR A 632 14.66 -22.11 -20.66
C THR A 632 15.59 -20.91 -20.53
N VAL A 633 16.87 -21.05 -20.89
CA VAL A 633 17.82 -19.92 -20.93
C VAL A 633 17.39 -18.84 -21.94
N ALA A 634 16.93 -19.22 -23.13
CA ALA A 634 16.41 -18.29 -24.12
C ALA A 634 15.13 -17.58 -23.66
N TYR A 635 14.24 -18.30 -22.98
CA TYR A 635 12.99 -17.80 -22.44
C TYR A 635 13.23 -16.76 -21.34
N LEU A 636 14.12 -17.08 -20.39
CA LEU A 636 14.59 -16.13 -19.37
C LEU A 636 15.23 -14.89 -20.01
N ARG A 637 16.12 -15.08 -20.99
CA ARG A 637 16.77 -14.00 -21.75
C ARG A 637 15.76 -13.13 -22.51
N SER A 638 14.68 -13.71 -23.04
CA SER A 638 13.60 -12.97 -23.71
C SER A 638 12.71 -12.16 -22.76
N GLU A 639 12.79 -12.44 -21.45
CA GLU A 639 12.04 -11.80 -20.36
C GLU A 639 12.98 -11.03 -19.41
N THR A 640 14.25 -10.82 -19.81
CA THR A 640 15.27 -10.12 -19.02
C THR A 640 15.24 -8.62 -19.29
N GLU A 641 14.90 -7.84 -18.27
CA GLU A 641 14.99 -6.38 -18.27
C GLU A 641 16.17 -5.92 -17.40
N ALA A 642 16.87 -4.85 -17.78
CA ALA A 642 17.95 -4.28 -16.98
C ALA A 642 17.46 -3.10 -16.12
N SER A 643 17.62 -3.19 -14.80
CA SER A 643 17.52 -2.04 -13.89
C SER A 643 18.87 -1.35 -13.82
N VAL A 644 18.93 -0.03 -14.07
CA VAL A 644 20.19 0.73 -14.07
C VAL A 644 20.11 1.90 -13.10
N VAL A 645 20.97 1.91 -12.09
CA VAL A 645 21.19 3.06 -11.21
C VAL A 645 22.37 3.86 -11.72
N VAL A 646 22.14 5.12 -12.08
CA VAL A 646 23.17 6.06 -12.56
C VAL A 646 23.69 6.90 -11.40
N SER A 647 24.99 7.04 -11.26
CA SER A 647 25.59 7.96 -10.27
C SER A 647 25.23 9.43 -10.54
N GLU A 648 25.36 10.27 -9.51
CA GLU A 648 25.10 11.71 -9.63
C GLU A 648 26.05 12.36 -10.66
N ASP A 649 27.31 11.97 -10.67
CA ASP A 649 28.35 12.32 -11.67
C ASP A 649 28.17 11.67 -13.06
N GLY A 650 27.48 10.53 -13.19
CA GLY A 650 27.34 9.79 -14.47
C GLY A 650 28.56 8.94 -14.88
N GLN A 651 29.58 8.85 -14.04
CA GLN A 651 30.79 8.03 -14.23
C GLN A 651 30.63 6.58 -13.76
N GLN A 652 29.53 6.24 -13.08
CA GLN A 652 29.20 4.90 -12.61
C GLN A 652 27.75 4.52 -12.96
N LEU A 653 27.56 3.28 -13.41
CA LEU A 653 26.27 2.64 -13.69
C LEU A 653 26.22 1.30 -12.94
N GLN A 654 25.26 1.11 -12.04
CA GLN A 654 25.04 -0.20 -11.41
C GLN A 654 23.87 -0.91 -12.07
N TYR A 655 24.14 -2.08 -12.65
CA TYR A 655 23.17 -2.92 -13.33
C TYR A 655 22.62 -4.02 -12.41
N GLY A 656 21.31 -4.03 -12.20
CA GLY A 656 20.54 -5.22 -11.83
C GLY A 656 19.86 -5.82 -13.06
N LEU A 657 19.43 -7.08 -12.96
CA LEU A 657 18.59 -7.73 -13.97
C LEU A 657 17.30 -8.20 -13.33
N LYS A 658 16.18 -8.04 -14.04
CA LYS A 658 14.87 -8.54 -13.67
C LYS A 658 14.42 -9.58 -14.69
N VAL A 659 13.84 -10.68 -14.24
CA VAL A 659 13.23 -11.69 -15.10
C VAL A 659 11.83 -11.97 -14.60
N PHE A 660 10.83 -11.84 -15.47
CA PHE A 660 9.41 -11.77 -15.07
C PHE A 660 9.11 -10.70 -14.00
N GLY A 661 9.87 -9.60 -14.00
CA GLY A 661 9.80 -8.54 -12.98
C GLY A 661 10.57 -8.81 -11.67
N ILE A 662 11.03 -10.05 -11.43
CA ILE A 662 11.79 -10.41 -10.22
C ILE A 662 13.27 -10.08 -10.42
N GLU A 663 13.84 -9.31 -9.51
CA GLU A 663 15.25 -8.93 -9.52
C GLU A 663 16.15 -10.14 -9.16
N LEU A 664 17.07 -10.49 -10.06
CA LEU A 664 17.98 -11.62 -9.88
C LEU A 664 19.05 -11.30 -8.83
N PRO A 665 19.34 -12.21 -7.88
CA PRO A 665 20.44 -12.04 -6.94
C PRO A 665 21.80 -11.87 -7.64
N ALA A 666 22.63 -10.96 -7.15
CA ALA A 666 23.94 -10.67 -7.77
C ALA A 666 24.91 -11.87 -7.71
N ASP A 667 24.71 -12.82 -6.79
CA ASP A 667 25.52 -14.05 -6.66
C ASP A 667 25.17 -15.15 -7.68
N VAL A 668 24.04 -15.04 -8.40
CA VAL A 668 23.78 -15.87 -9.61
C VAL A 668 24.22 -15.19 -10.91
N LEU A 669 24.86 -14.00 -10.86
CA LEU A 669 25.29 -13.25 -12.03
C LEU A 669 26.82 -13.11 -12.13
N GLU A 670 27.42 -13.66 -13.18
CA GLU A 670 28.82 -13.37 -13.57
C GLU A 670 28.84 -12.20 -14.55
N TRP A 671 29.11 -10.99 -14.04
CA TRP A 671 29.29 -9.78 -14.84
C TRP A 671 30.71 -9.67 -15.41
N SER A 672 30.80 -9.24 -16.68
CA SER A 672 32.07 -9.15 -17.41
C SER A 672 32.06 -8.08 -18.50
N LYS A 673 33.22 -7.48 -18.79
CA LYS A 673 33.44 -6.65 -19.99
C LYS A 673 33.82 -7.53 -21.17
N VAL A 674 33.05 -7.48 -22.25
CA VAL A 674 33.27 -8.26 -23.48
C VAL A 674 34.22 -7.53 -24.44
N SER A 675 34.00 -6.23 -24.64
CA SER A 675 34.74 -5.41 -25.60
C SER A 675 34.63 -3.91 -25.28
N GLY A 676 35.28 -3.07 -26.10
CA GLY A 676 35.26 -1.61 -25.98
C GLY A 676 36.42 -1.03 -25.17
N SER A 677 36.20 0.13 -24.55
CA SER A 677 37.27 0.95 -23.98
C SER A 677 38.04 0.27 -22.84
N PRO A 678 39.39 0.40 -22.78
CA PRO A 678 40.16 -0.02 -21.61
C PRO A 678 39.86 0.82 -20.37
N LEU A 679 39.28 2.01 -20.51
CA LEU A 679 38.98 2.93 -19.40
C LEU A 679 37.70 2.59 -18.62
N VAL A 680 36.86 1.69 -19.16
CA VAL A 680 35.65 1.20 -18.47
C VAL A 680 35.99 -0.04 -17.65
N ASN A 681 35.71 -0.01 -16.35
CA ASN A 681 35.80 -1.17 -15.46
C ASN A 681 34.41 -1.80 -15.28
N VAL A 682 34.37 -3.10 -15.00
CA VAL A 682 33.15 -3.86 -14.69
C VAL A 682 33.44 -4.76 -13.49
N GLU A 683 32.60 -4.67 -12.47
CA GLU A 683 32.71 -5.40 -11.21
C GLU A 683 31.70 -6.57 -11.14
N PRO A 684 31.96 -7.60 -10.31
CA PRO A 684 31.08 -8.78 -10.21
C PRO A 684 29.64 -8.47 -9.76
N ASN A 685 29.39 -7.31 -9.17
CA ASN A 685 28.07 -6.86 -8.69
C ASN A 685 27.24 -6.12 -9.76
N GLY A 686 27.68 -6.09 -11.02
CA GLY A 686 27.04 -5.34 -12.11
C GLY A 686 27.39 -3.84 -12.15
N THR A 687 28.32 -3.38 -11.31
CA THR A 687 28.81 -2.00 -11.36
C THR A 687 29.79 -1.82 -12.51
N VAL A 688 29.52 -0.82 -13.34
CA VAL A 688 30.36 -0.36 -14.45
C VAL A 688 30.82 1.05 -14.14
N TRP A 689 32.11 1.38 -14.31
CA TRP A 689 32.60 2.72 -14.00
C TRP A 689 33.79 3.19 -14.86
N ILE A 690 33.98 4.51 -14.94
CA ILE A 690 35.14 5.18 -15.56
C ILE A 690 35.86 6.05 -14.52
N ALA A 691 37.18 6.22 -14.66
CA ALA A 691 37.98 6.95 -13.66
C ALA A 691 37.80 8.48 -13.73
N ASP A 692 38.07 9.16 -12.61
CA ASP A 692 38.16 10.62 -12.49
C ASP A 692 38.89 11.27 -13.67
N GLY A 693 38.25 12.26 -14.31
CA GLY A 693 38.82 12.99 -15.44
C GLY A 693 38.72 12.30 -16.80
N VAL A 694 38.06 11.13 -16.90
CA VAL A 694 37.57 10.59 -18.17
C VAL A 694 36.18 11.18 -18.44
N ASP A 695 36.06 12.01 -19.48
CA ASP A 695 34.80 12.71 -19.80
C ASP A 695 33.72 11.73 -20.31
N SER A 696 34.08 10.71 -21.08
CA SER A 696 33.19 9.61 -21.48
C SER A 696 33.96 8.38 -21.96
N ALA A 697 33.39 7.17 -21.79
CA ALA A 697 33.84 5.96 -22.47
C ALA A 697 32.73 4.90 -22.58
N SER A 698 32.85 4.02 -23.59
CA SER A 698 31.86 2.97 -23.91
C SER A 698 32.47 1.56 -23.87
N ALA A 699 31.65 0.56 -23.53
CA ALA A 699 32.02 -0.85 -23.52
C ALA A 699 30.81 -1.77 -23.71
N VAL A 700 31.02 -2.98 -24.24
CA VAL A 700 30.00 -4.03 -24.19
C VAL A 700 30.16 -4.82 -22.89
N ILE A 701 29.11 -4.86 -22.09
CA ILE A 701 29.04 -5.65 -20.85
C ILE A 701 28.15 -6.88 -21.06
N ARG A 702 28.43 -7.94 -20.33
CA ARG A 702 27.68 -9.21 -20.35
C ARG A 702 27.46 -9.71 -18.93
N ALA A 703 26.24 -10.12 -18.63
CA ALA A 703 25.94 -10.96 -17.48
C ALA A 703 25.66 -12.39 -17.94
N LYS A 704 26.28 -13.37 -17.28
CA LYS A 704 25.87 -14.76 -17.37
C LYS A 704 25.12 -15.17 -16.11
N LEU A 705 24.08 -15.96 -16.28
CA LEU A 705 23.47 -16.71 -15.21
C LEU A 705 24.38 -17.90 -14.85
N VAL A 706 24.89 -17.92 -13.61
CA VAL A 706 25.65 -19.02 -13.04
C VAL A 706 24.75 -19.78 -12.06
N GLY A 707 24.33 -20.98 -12.44
CA GLY A 707 23.51 -21.82 -11.56
C GLY A 707 24.26 -22.23 -10.29
N PRO A 708 23.58 -22.33 -9.13
CA PRO A 708 24.22 -22.56 -7.81
C PRO A 708 25.04 -23.84 -7.70
N ASN A 709 24.86 -24.78 -8.63
CA ASN A 709 25.61 -26.03 -8.74
C ASN A 709 26.93 -25.93 -9.54
N GLY A 710 27.39 -24.71 -9.89
CA GLY A 710 28.68 -24.49 -10.57
C GLY A 710 28.71 -24.91 -12.05
N GLY A 711 27.58 -24.80 -12.74
CA GLY A 711 27.49 -25.06 -14.19
C GLY A 711 28.20 -24.00 -15.05
N ILE A 712 28.40 -24.30 -16.33
CA ILE A 712 28.94 -23.31 -17.29
C ILE A 712 27.93 -22.16 -17.40
N GLY A 713 28.34 -20.96 -16.96
CA GLY A 713 27.48 -19.78 -16.93
C GLY A 713 26.99 -19.38 -18.32
N LYS A 714 25.67 -19.25 -18.49
CA LYS A 714 25.01 -18.92 -19.75
C LYS A 714 24.64 -17.45 -19.80
N THR A 715 25.02 -16.74 -20.87
CA THR A 715 24.66 -15.32 -21.07
C THR A 715 23.14 -15.12 -20.94
N ILE A 716 22.69 -14.17 -20.13
CA ILE A 716 21.27 -13.74 -20.10
C ILE A 716 21.08 -12.25 -20.41
N PHE A 717 22.16 -11.49 -20.46
CA PHE A 717 22.16 -10.08 -20.84
C PHE A 717 23.49 -9.70 -21.49
N GLU A 718 23.45 -8.93 -22.57
CA GLU A 718 24.61 -8.34 -23.22
C GLU A 718 24.21 -7.02 -23.89
N GLN A 719 24.90 -5.92 -23.57
CA GLN A 719 24.54 -4.58 -24.03
C GLN A 719 25.79 -3.68 -24.14
N GLU A 720 25.82 -2.80 -25.16
CA GLU A 720 26.76 -1.68 -25.19
C GLU A 720 26.29 -0.55 -24.26
N VAL A 721 27.17 -0.15 -23.35
CA VAL A 721 26.91 0.90 -22.35
C VAL A 721 27.91 2.02 -22.53
N THR A 722 27.46 3.26 -22.35
CA THR A 722 28.29 4.46 -22.43
C THR A 722 28.15 5.24 -21.14
N LEU A 723 29.28 5.51 -20.49
CA LEU A 723 29.37 6.33 -19.30
C LEU A 723 29.86 7.72 -19.71
N THR A 724 29.30 8.75 -19.10
CA THR A 724 29.58 10.14 -19.44
C THR A 724 29.59 10.96 -18.17
N ALA A 725 30.76 11.49 -17.81
CA ALA A 725 30.89 12.43 -16.73
C ALA A 725 30.06 13.67 -17.05
N LYS A 726 29.03 13.93 -16.24
CA LYS A 726 28.35 15.22 -16.22
C LYS A 726 29.36 16.26 -15.71
N GLU A 727 29.25 17.51 -16.14
CA GLU A 727 30.00 18.60 -15.50
C GLU A 727 29.56 18.72 -14.04
N THR A 728 30.39 18.18 -13.13
CA THR A 728 30.11 18.21 -11.70
C THR A 728 30.22 19.64 -11.19
N LYS A 729 29.05 20.28 -11.08
CA LYS A 729 28.82 21.27 -10.01
C LYS A 729 29.30 20.63 -8.69
N GLY A 730 30.02 21.39 -7.87
CA GLY A 730 30.54 20.90 -6.59
C GLY A 730 29.42 20.34 -5.70
N ASP A 731 29.80 19.51 -4.73
CA ASP A 731 28.86 18.81 -3.87
C ASP A 731 27.87 19.80 -3.21
N VAL A 732 26.56 19.56 -3.40
CA VAL A 732 25.53 20.47 -2.89
C VAL A 732 25.31 20.24 -1.40
N PHE A 733 25.38 21.31 -0.61
CA PHE A 733 25.19 21.25 0.84
C PHE A 733 23.72 20.95 1.18
N PRO A 734 23.42 19.94 2.04
CA PRO A 734 22.06 19.50 2.34
C PRO A 734 21.34 20.45 3.31
N VAL A 735 21.02 21.67 2.83
CA VAL A 735 20.42 22.75 3.63
C VAL A 735 19.24 22.29 4.47
N GLU A 736 18.29 21.54 3.91
CA GLU A 736 17.11 21.07 4.66
C GLU A 736 17.48 20.18 5.86
N GLN A 737 18.42 19.24 5.68
CA GLN A 737 18.85 18.33 6.76
C GLN A 737 19.61 19.10 7.85
N TYR A 738 20.46 20.03 7.43
CA TYR A 738 21.18 20.93 8.32
C TYR A 738 20.21 21.83 9.12
N LEU A 739 19.24 22.47 8.46
CA LEU A 739 18.20 23.28 9.08
C LEU A 739 17.40 22.47 10.10
N LYS A 740 16.91 21.29 9.71
CA LYS A 740 16.10 20.40 10.57
C LYS A 740 16.83 20.06 11.87
N ARG A 741 18.15 19.85 11.82
CA ARG A 741 18.95 19.60 13.03
C ARG A 741 19.25 20.88 13.82
N MET A 742 19.53 22.00 13.16
CA MET A 742 19.72 23.28 13.86
C MET A 742 18.43 23.81 14.51
N ALA A 743 17.26 23.50 13.94
CA ALA A 743 15.97 23.74 14.57
C ALA A 743 15.86 23.02 15.93
N LYS A 744 16.21 21.72 15.96
CA LYS A 744 16.23 20.88 17.17
C LYS A 744 17.18 21.43 18.26
N ILE A 745 18.34 21.95 17.84
CA ILE A 745 19.32 22.61 18.74
C ILE A 745 18.81 23.98 19.22
N ARG A 746 18.15 24.76 18.37
CA ARG A 746 17.51 26.03 18.76
C ARG A 746 16.34 25.81 19.73
N GLU A 747 15.51 24.80 19.50
CA GLU A 747 14.45 24.40 20.42
C GLU A 747 15.05 24.07 21.80
N ALA A 748 16.08 23.22 21.81
CA ALA A 748 16.83 22.86 23.01
C ALA A 748 17.45 24.08 23.75
N LEU A 749 17.93 25.09 23.02
CA LEU A 749 18.36 26.39 23.58
C LEU A 749 17.19 27.21 24.16
N THR A 750 16.04 27.26 23.48
CA THR A 750 14.87 28.06 23.93
C THR A 750 14.17 27.49 25.16
N VAL A 751 14.18 26.16 25.35
CA VAL A 751 13.80 25.49 26.60
C VAL A 751 14.91 25.65 27.67
N GLY A 752 16.02 26.33 27.34
CA GLY A 752 17.25 26.43 28.11
C GLY A 752 17.22 27.38 29.31
N ASP A 753 18.41 27.65 29.87
CA ASP A 753 18.63 28.85 30.67
C ASP A 753 18.64 30.03 29.69
N PRO A 754 17.78 31.06 29.80
CA PRO A 754 17.74 32.16 28.82
C PRO A 754 19.07 32.92 28.66
N ALA A 755 20.02 32.73 29.58
CA ALA A 755 21.41 33.18 29.40
C ALA A 755 22.13 32.46 28.23
N ASP A 756 21.83 31.19 27.94
CA ASP A 756 22.49 30.38 26.91
C ASP A 756 22.31 30.98 25.51
N THR A 757 21.07 31.28 25.14
CA THR A 757 20.73 31.98 23.89
C THR A 757 21.39 33.36 23.81
N LYS A 758 21.50 34.06 24.95
CA LYS A 758 22.13 35.39 25.01
C LYS A 758 23.65 35.33 24.89
N ASP A 759 24.30 34.31 25.43
CA ASP A 759 25.75 34.12 25.33
C ASP A 759 26.15 33.74 23.90
N LEU A 760 25.37 32.88 23.24
CA LEU A 760 25.49 32.63 21.80
C LEU A 760 25.27 33.89 20.95
N GLN A 761 24.29 34.73 21.30
CA GLN A 761 24.09 36.01 20.62
C GLN A 761 25.34 36.90 20.77
N LYS A 762 25.92 37.03 21.98
CA LYS A 762 27.13 37.83 22.22
C LYS A 762 28.34 37.35 21.39
N LEU A 763 28.55 36.04 21.26
CA LEU A 763 29.64 35.50 20.46
C LEU A 763 29.49 35.88 18.99
N ARG A 764 28.29 35.69 18.43
CA ARG A 764 28.00 36.04 17.03
C ARG A 764 28.14 37.55 16.78
N ASP A 765 27.65 38.36 17.72
CA ASP A 765 27.88 39.81 17.82
C ASP A 765 29.37 40.21 17.83
N GLU A 766 30.22 39.42 18.52
CA GLU A 766 31.66 39.67 18.65
C GLU A 766 32.41 39.29 17.36
N ILE A 767 32.05 38.16 16.73
CA ILE A 767 32.58 37.75 15.42
C ILE A 767 32.17 38.75 14.33
N ALA A 768 30.90 39.17 14.30
CA ALA A 768 30.39 40.17 13.35
C ALA A 768 31.11 41.53 13.48
N ARG A 769 31.70 41.84 14.64
CA ARG A 769 32.48 43.06 14.90
C ARG A 769 33.98 42.95 14.59
N LEU A 770 34.50 41.77 14.22
CA LEU A 770 35.89 41.62 13.81
C LEU A 770 36.21 42.47 12.56
N ASP A 771 37.39 43.08 12.55
CA ASP A 771 37.82 44.04 11.54
C ASP A 771 38.80 43.37 10.57
N PRO A 772 38.50 43.25 9.26
CA PRO A 772 39.34 42.52 8.31
C PRO A 772 40.71 43.16 8.06
N VAL A 773 40.96 44.40 8.50
CA VAL A 773 42.28 45.04 8.42
C VAL A 773 43.10 44.73 9.68
N LYS A 774 42.47 44.76 10.87
CA LYS A 774 43.13 44.55 12.17
C LYS A 774 43.25 43.08 12.58
N ASP A 775 42.25 42.26 12.24
CA ASP A 775 42.07 40.91 12.78
C ASP A 775 42.41 39.80 11.77
N GLN A 776 42.72 40.13 10.51
CA GLN A 776 43.24 39.20 9.48
C GLN A 776 44.50 38.41 9.89
N ALA A 777 45.17 38.79 10.99
CA ALA A 777 46.25 37.99 11.58
C ALA A 777 45.76 36.65 12.15
N LEU A 778 44.47 36.51 12.47
CA LEU A 778 43.88 35.26 12.99
C LEU A 778 43.89 34.10 11.98
N ILE A 779 44.04 34.40 10.68
CA ILE A 779 44.17 33.40 9.60
C ILE A 779 45.60 33.25 9.08
N ASP A 780 46.61 33.87 9.73
CA ASP A 780 48.01 33.79 9.30
C ASP A 780 48.57 32.36 9.16
N PRO A 781 48.28 31.38 10.05
CA PRO A 781 48.79 30.02 9.92
C PRO A 781 48.40 29.37 8.58
N LEU A 782 47.12 29.48 8.22
CA LEU A 782 46.58 29.02 6.94
C LEU A 782 47.13 29.84 5.77
N TRP A 783 47.09 31.18 5.89
CA TRP A 783 47.47 32.09 4.80
C TRP A 783 48.93 31.91 4.36
N LYS A 784 49.84 31.61 5.30
CA LYS A 784 51.27 31.39 5.01
C LYS A 784 51.54 30.15 4.13
N LYS A 785 50.57 29.22 4.02
CA LYS A 785 50.63 28.05 3.13
C LYS A 785 49.98 28.34 1.76
N ILE A 786 48.85 29.04 1.76
CA ILE A 786 48.14 29.42 0.54
C ILE A 786 48.95 30.43 -0.30
N ALA A 787 49.45 31.50 0.33
CA ALA A 787 50.01 32.66 -0.36
C ALA A 787 51.22 32.38 -1.30
N PRO A 788 52.16 31.46 -0.99
CA PRO A 788 53.23 31.08 -1.91
C PRO A 788 52.75 30.45 -3.22
N ASN A 789 51.65 29.68 -3.18
CA ASN A 789 51.14 28.92 -4.32
C ASN A 789 50.23 29.75 -5.26
N LEU A 790 49.75 30.92 -4.81
CA LEU A 790 48.93 31.82 -5.63
C LEU A 790 49.71 32.42 -6.80
N PRO A 791 49.16 32.44 -8.03
CA PRO A 791 49.75 33.13 -9.18
C PRO A 791 50.11 34.60 -8.91
N ALA A 792 51.13 35.10 -9.59
CA ALA A 792 51.62 36.48 -9.40
C ALA A 792 50.62 37.58 -9.81
N SER A 793 49.57 37.23 -10.56
CA SER A 793 48.48 38.11 -10.98
C SER A 793 47.37 38.28 -9.93
N VAL A 794 47.37 37.50 -8.85
CA VAL A 794 46.35 37.56 -7.79
C VAL A 794 46.71 38.64 -6.76
N ASP A 795 45.78 39.54 -6.45
CA ASP A 795 45.94 40.44 -5.29
C ASP A 795 45.86 39.61 -4.00
N LYS A 796 47.05 39.35 -3.44
CA LYS A 796 47.24 38.57 -2.22
C LYS A 796 46.70 39.30 -0.97
N THR A 797 46.50 40.62 -1.02
CA THR A 797 45.87 41.39 0.07
C THR A 797 44.35 41.25 0.00
N GLN A 798 43.76 41.44 -1.19
CA GLN A 798 42.32 41.32 -1.39
C GLN A 798 41.84 39.88 -1.14
N LEU A 799 42.55 38.87 -1.65
CA LEU A 799 42.18 37.47 -1.44
C LEU A 799 42.29 37.06 0.04
N LYS A 800 43.33 37.51 0.78
CA LYS A 800 43.43 37.26 2.22
C LYS A 800 42.25 37.86 2.98
N ARG A 801 41.88 39.10 2.63
CA ARG A 801 40.73 39.79 3.23
C ARG A 801 39.43 39.02 2.95
N SER A 802 39.15 38.67 1.69
CA SER A 802 37.93 37.93 1.35
C SER A 802 37.87 36.56 2.02
N LEU A 803 39.00 35.84 2.13
CA LEU A 803 39.09 34.60 2.91
C LEU A 803 38.80 34.82 4.40
N PHE A 804 39.27 35.91 5.01
CA PHE A 804 38.91 36.27 6.38
C PHE A 804 37.41 36.60 6.51
N ASP A 805 36.85 37.32 5.54
CA ASP A 805 35.43 37.67 5.52
C ASP A 805 34.53 36.41 5.33
N ILE A 806 35.00 35.34 4.67
CA ILE A 806 34.35 34.00 4.69
C ILE A 806 34.32 33.40 6.10
N PHE A 807 35.49 33.31 6.78
CA PHE A 807 35.56 32.81 8.17
C PHE A 807 34.64 33.60 9.10
N LYS A 808 34.59 34.92 8.93
CA LYS A 808 33.73 35.82 9.69
C LYS A 808 32.24 35.53 9.44
N ALA A 809 31.82 35.43 8.18
CA ALA A 809 30.42 35.18 7.83
C ALA A 809 29.95 33.82 8.39
N VAL A 810 30.69 32.75 8.10
CA VAL A 810 30.41 31.39 8.59
C VAL A 810 30.50 31.29 10.13
N GLY A 811 31.28 32.13 10.80
CA GLY A 811 31.29 32.22 12.26
C GLY A 811 30.13 33.02 12.87
N SER A 812 29.47 33.89 12.11
CA SER A 812 28.51 34.89 12.64
C SER A 812 27.04 34.69 12.28
N PHE A 813 26.69 33.92 11.24
CA PHE A 813 25.32 33.84 10.70
C PHE A 813 24.26 33.46 11.76
N VAL A 814 23.04 33.97 11.60
CA VAL A 814 21.85 33.59 12.39
C VAL A 814 21.37 32.23 11.92
N TYR A 815 20.99 31.34 12.85
CA TYR A 815 20.11 30.24 12.47
C TYR A 815 18.71 30.78 12.16
N ASP A 816 18.49 30.97 10.86
CA ASP A 816 17.22 31.30 10.24
C ASP A 816 16.55 30.00 9.72
N PRO A 817 15.30 29.69 10.11
CA PRO A 817 14.54 28.57 9.53
C PRO A 817 14.32 28.65 8.02
N GLU A 818 14.39 29.86 7.43
CA GLU A 818 14.24 30.06 5.97
C GLU A 818 15.59 30.00 5.22
N ALA A 819 16.70 29.75 5.93
CA ALA A 819 18.08 29.71 5.41
C ALA A 819 18.57 30.97 4.68
N ALA A 820 17.89 32.13 4.76
CA ALA A 820 18.21 33.30 3.94
C ALA A 820 19.66 33.80 4.15
N GLU A 821 20.16 33.80 5.40
CA GLU A 821 21.58 34.13 5.67
C GLU A 821 22.56 33.06 5.18
N LEU A 822 22.16 31.77 5.22
CA LEU A 822 23.00 30.66 4.74
C LEU A 822 23.12 30.69 3.21
N ASP A 823 22.01 30.90 2.50
CA ASP A 823 22.01 31.02 1.05
C ASP A 823 22.68 32.31 0.57
N ALA A 824 22.56 33.42 1.32
CA ALA A 824 23.34 34.63 1.08
C ALA A 824 24.86 34.41 1.23
N ILE A 825 25.29 33.49 2.10
CA ILE A 825 26.70 33.06 2.19
C ILE A 825 27.06 32.14 1.01
N ARG A 826 26.24 31.11 0.73
CA ARG A 826 26.49 30.11 -0.33
C ARG A 826 26.60 30.75 -1.72
N THR A 827 25.75 31.73 -2.00
CA THR A 827 25.65 32.40 -3.31
C THR A 827 26.52 33.67 -3.43
N ASN A 828 27.26 34.04 -2.39
CA ASN A 828 28.07 35.26 -2.40
C ASN A 828 29.14 35.23 -3.51
N PRO A 829 29.11 36.17 -4.48
CA PRO A 829 30.01 36.11 -5.64
C PRO A 829 31.47 36.37 -5.28
N GLU A 830 31.77 37.15 -4.22
CA GLU A 830 33.14 37.36 -3.76
C GLU A 830 33.70 36.10 -3.09
N TYR A 831 32.89 35.40 -2.29
CA TYR A 831 33.31 34.15 -1.64
C TYR A 831 33.55 33.05 -2.66
N LEU A 832 32.65 32.90 -3.64
CA LEU A 832 32.80 31.96 -4.75
C LEU A 832 34.04 32.29 -5.62
N ALA A 833 34.30 33.57 -5.91
CA ALA A 833 35.51 33.97 -6.63
C ALA A 833 36.80 33.68 -5.83
N THR A 834 36.77 33.90 -4.52
CA THR A 834 37.89 33.60 -3.61
C THR A 834 38.18 32.09 -3.55
N LEU A 835 37.16 31.26 -3.32
CA LEU A 835 37.34 29.80 -3.30
C LEU A 835 37.77 29.25 -4.65
N LYS A 836 37.20 29.74 -5.76
CA LYS A 836 37.65 29.37 -7.11
C LYS A 836 39.12 29.73 -7.35
N THR A 837 39.58 30.89 -6.86
CA THR A 837 40.98 31.31 -6.99
C THR A 837 41.92 30.39 -6.19
N ILE A 838 41.53 30.03 -4.97
CA ILE A 838 42.30 29.13 -4.09
C ILE A 838 42.34 27.70 -4.68
N ALA A 839 41.20 27.18 -5.17
CA ALA A 839 41.11 25.87 -5.82
C ALA A 839 41.91 25.80 -7.13
N SER A 840 41.88 26.85 -7.94
CA SER A 840 42.69 26.97 -9.16
C SER A 840 44.19 26.89 -8.85
N ALA A 841 44.65 27.57 -7.79
CA ALA A 841 46.04 27.48 -7.32
C ALA A 841 46.40 26.10 -6.72
N ALA A 842 45.40 25.31 -6.32
CA ALA A 842 45.54 23.96 -5.80
C ALA A 842 45.39 22.86 -6.88
N GLY A 843 45.15 23.22 -8.14
CA GLY A 843 44.91 22.28 -9.24
C GLY A 843 43.56 21.56 -9.21
N VAL A 844 42.59 22.03 -8.39
CA VAL A 844 41.25 21.44 -8.28
C VAL A 844 40.26 22.25 -9.12
N LYS A 845 39.55 21.60 -10.06
CA LYS A 845 38.71 22.28 -11.06
C LYS A 845 37.59 23.13 -10.45
N ASN A 846 36.84 22.57 -9.49
CA ASN A 846 35.69 23.20 -8.84
C ASN A 846 35.78 23.05 -7.31
N VAL A 847 35.58 24.15 -6.59
CA VAL A 847 35.22 24.22 -5.15
C VAL A 847 34.33 25.44 -4.95
N SER A 848 33.29 25.26 -4.16
CA SER A 848 32.25 26.24 -3.83
C SER A 848 32.13 26.44 -2.32
N MET A 849 31.21 27.31 -1.89
CA MET A 849 30.87 27.43 -0.46
C MET A 849 30.23 26.16 0.10
N ASP A 850 29.59 25.33 -0.73
CA ASP A 850 28.95 24.10 -0.27
C ASP A 850 30.00 23.05 0.13
N ASP A 851 31.09 22.91 -0.63
CA ASP A 851 32.22 22.04 -0.29
C ASP A 851 32.88 22.43 1.06
N TRP A 852 32.91 23.73 1.37
CA TRP A 852 33.35 24.25 2.68
C TRP A 852 32.36 23.88 3.79
N LEU A 853 31.05 24.05 3.55
CA LEU A 853 30.00 23.72 4.51
C LEU A 853 29.91 22.19 4.76
N ILE A 854 30.19 21.36 3.76
CA ILE A 854 30.28 19.90 3.87
C ILE A 854 31.48 19.48 4.74
N VAL A 855 32.64 20.15 4.62
CA VAL A 855 33.76 19.95 5.58
C VAL A 855 33.33 20.25 7.02
N LEU A 856 32.50 21.27 7.26
CA LEU A 856 32.05 21.63 8.61
C LEU A 856 30.95 20.71 9.16
N PHE A 857 29.88 20.49 8.39
CA PHE A 857 28.62 19.90 8.88
C PHE A 857 28.20 18.60 8.16
N GLY A 858 28.92 18.19 7.13
CA GLY A 858 28.66 16.99 6.34
C GLY A 858 27.69 17.16 5.17
N ASN A 859 27.53 16.10 4.37
CA ASN A 859 26.63 16.01 3.22
C ASN A 859 25.39 15.13 3.45
N GLY A 860 25.25 14.49 4.62
CA GLY A 860 24.15 13.57 4.94
C GLY A 860 24.14 12.24 4.15
N LYS A 861 25.15 12.01 3.32
CA LYS A 861 25.38 10.81 2.49
C LYS A 861 26.80 10.27 2.77
N GLY A 862 27.06 9.84 4.01
CA GLY A 862 28.31 9.19 4.41
C GLY A 862 29.54 10.09 4.62
N ARG A 863 29.48 11.38 4.27
CA ARG A 863 30.51 12.37 4.63
C ARG A 863 29.99 13.24 5.76
N GLU A 864 30.38 12.88 6.98
CA GLU A 864 29.85 13.44 8.23
C GLU A 864 30.35 14.86 8.57
N GLY A 865 31.40 15.36 7.91
CA GLY A 865 32.06 16.62 8.25
C GLY A 865 32.65 16.62 9.67
N VAL A 866 33.15 17.77 10.13
CA VAL A 866 33.73 17.90 11.48
C VAL A 866 32.68 17.61 12.55
N ASP A 867 31.51 18.23 12.43
CA ASP A 867 30.40 18.09 13.38
C ASP A 867 29.83 16.67 13.49
N GLY A 868 29.80 15.89 12.41
CA GLY A 868 29.45 14.48 12.47
C GLY A 868 30.59 13.57 12.90
N THR A 869 31.84 13.90 12.55
CA THR A 869 32.99 13.18 13.12
C THR A 869 33.06 13.35 14.65
N ILE A 870 32.61 14.49 15.20
CA ILE A 870 32.42 14.68 16.65
C ILE A 870 31.35 13.72 17.21
N ARG A 871 30.22 13.50 16.51
CA ARG A 871 29.22 12.48 16.89
C ARG A 871 29.83 11.10 16.95
N ASP A 872 30.59 10.73 15.93
CA ASP A 872 31.10 9.38 15.78
C ASP A 872 32.23 9.07 16.77
N ILE A 873 33.10 10.05 17.07
CA ILE A 873 34.05 9.94 18.17
C ILE A 873 33.31 9.79 19.51
N ALA A 874 32.28 10.61 19.77
CA ALA A 874 31.48 10.49 20.99
C ALA A 874 30.70 9.16 21.08
N ARG A 875 30.26 8.59 19.94
CA ARG A 875 29.62 7.27 19.85
C ARG A 875 30.62 6.11 20.00
N GLY A 876 31.91 6.38 19.85
CA GLY A 876 33.00 5.44 20.16
C GLY A 876 33.43 5.44 21.64
N MET A 877 33.02 6.45 22.44
CA MET A 877 33.46 6.58 23.83
C MET A 877 32.80 5.58 24.77
N ASN A 878 33.57 5.04 25.71
CA ASN A 878 32.98 4.34 26.85
C ASN A 878 32.44 5.32 27.92
N LEU A 879 31.69 4.80 28.89
CA LEU A 879 31.04 5.57 29.95
C LEU A 879 32.01 6.52 30.71
N LYS A 880 33.28 6.14 30.88
CA LYS A 880 34.28 6.95 31.58
C LYS A 880 34.79 8.09 30.70
N GLU A 881 35.05 7.85 29.42
CA GLU A 881 35.40 8.90 28.46
C GLU A 881 34.25 9.89 28.26
N LEU A 882 33.01 9.40 28.12
CA LEU A 882 31.83 10.25 28.02
C LEU A 882 31.61 11.09 29.30
N SER A 883 31.91 10.52 30.48
CA SER A 883 31.93 11.28 31.74
C SER A 883 33.00 12.37 31.77
N GLN A 884 34.15 12.15 31.11
CA GLN A 884 35.22 13.14 31.00
C GLN A 884 34.89 14.21 29.94
N LEU A 885 34.26 13.83 28.83
CA LEU A 885 33.77 14.76 27.81
C LEU A 885 32.81 15.79 28.42
N PHE A 886 31.79 15.33 29.14
CA PHE A 886 30.85 16.20 29.85
C PHE A 886 31.42 16.84 31.13
N GLY A 887 32.62 16.44 31.57
CA GLY A 887 33.24 16.91 32.82
C GLY A 887 34.45 17.84 32.65
N ASN A 888 35.02 17.95 31.44
CA ASN A 888 36.30 18.63 31.21
C ASN A 888 36.37 19.33 29.85
N LYS A 889 36.42 20.67 29.85
CA LYS A 889 36.70 21.54 28.69
C LYS A 889 37.80 21.01 27.76
N LYS A 890 38.92 20.51 28.32
CA LYS A 890 40.05 20.00 27.51
C LYS A 890 39.71 18.74 26.73
N THR A 891 38.82 17.89 27.25
CA THR A 891 38.39 16.66 26.56
C THR A 891 37.47 17.00 25.38
N ILE A 892 36.65 18.05 25.49
CA ILE A 892 35.78 18.49 24.37
C ILE A 892 36.61 19.07 23.23
N TYR A 893 37.55 19.97 23.50
CA TYR A 893 38.44 20.48 22.45
C TYR A 893 39.30 19.37 21.84
N ALA A 894 39.78 18.38 22.60
CA ALA A 894 40.50 17.24 22.04
C ALA A 894 39.67 16.43 21.01
N VAL A 895 38.36 16.27 21.23
CA VAL A 895 37.45 15.63 20.25
C VAL A 895 37.24 16.49 19.01
N ILE A 896 37.14 17.82 19.17
CA ILE A 896 37.04 18.75 18.04
C ILE A 896 38.33 18.73 17.22
N ASP A 897 39.49 18.78 17.88
CA ASP A 897 40.80 18.70 17.24
C ASP A 897 40.95 17.39 16.45
N GLU A 898 40.57 16.26 17.04
CA GLU A 898 40.60 14.94 16.38
C GLU A 898 39.64 14.88 15.17
N ALA A 899 38.44 15.45 15.29
CA ALA A 899 37.47 15.52 14.19
C ALA A 899 37.97 16.38 13.02
N ILE A 900 38.53 17.55 13.31
CA ILE A 900 39.18 18.43 12.30
C ILE A 900 40.35 17.71 11.65
N VAL A 901 41.19 17.01 12.43
CA VAL A 901 42.32 16.22 11.89
C VAL A 901 41.84 15.12 10.95
N LYS A 902 40.79 14.37 11.29
CA LYS A 902 40.23 13.31 10.44
C LYS A 902 39.70 13.86 9.11
N VAL A 903 38.81 14.86 9.15
CA VAL A 903 38.16 15.43 7.95
C VAL A 903 39.15 16.14 7.02
N LEU A 904 40.17 16.81 7.58
CA LEU A 904 41.23 17.43 6.78
C LEU A 904 42.31 16.45 6.29
N SER A 905 42.33 15.22 6.81
CA SER A 905 43.21 14.15 6.31
C SER A 905 42.55 13.35 5.17
N ASP A 906 41.22 13.33 5.10
CA ASP A 906 40.47 12.75 3.99
C ASP A 906 40.43 13.73 2.79
N LYS A 907 41.32 13.47 1.83
CA LYS A 907 41.53 14.30 0.64
C LYS A 907 40.66 13.88 -0.54
N GLU A 908 40.05 12.71 -0.49
CA GLU A 908 39.26 12.17 -1.59
C GLU A 908 37.76 12.31 -1.28
N GLY A 909 37.34 12.17 -0.02
CA GLY A 909 35.98 12.49 0.41
C GLY A 909 35.64 13.99 0.38
N TYR A 910 36.62 14.89 0.62
CA TYR A 910 36.33 16.33 0.74
C TYR A 910 37.17 17.17 -0.23
N ALA A 911 36.52 17.73 -1.26
CA ALA A 911 37.17 18.57 -2.28
C ALA A 911 37.93 19.76 -1.68
N PHE A 912 37.40 20.38 -0.61
CA PHE A 912 38.09 21.46 0.09
C PHE A 912 39.31 20.97 0.90
N SER A 913 39.27 19.78 1.52
CA SER A 913 40.45 19.15 2.14
C SER A 913 41.53 18.83 1.10
N LYS A 914 41.14 18.41 -0.11
CA LYS A 914 42.04 18.23 -1.28
C LYS A 914 42.74 19.54 -1.65
N VAL A 915 41.99 20.63 -1.77
CA VAL A 915 42.51 21.98 -2.03
C VAL A 915 43.52 22.41 -0.95
N LEU A 916 43.16 22.27 0.33
CA LEU A 916 44.03 22.63 1.45
C LEU A 916 45.34 21.81 1.44
N SER A 917 45.25 20.48 1.27
CA SER A 917 46.45 19.64 1.21
C SER A 917 47.34 19.96 0.02
N ASN A 918 46.78 20.26 -1.15
CA ASN A 918 47.57 20.59 -2.35
C ASN A 918 48.32 21.92 -2.20
N LEU A 919 47.79 22.85 -1.39
CA LEU A 919 48.43 24.12 -1.01
C LEU A 919 49.42 23.97 0.17
N GLY A 920 49.71 22.75 0.64
CA GLY A 920 50.63 22.50 1.75
C GLY A 920 50.10 22.91 3.13
N VAL A 921 48.78 23.07 3.26
CA VAL A 921 48.08 23.20 4.54
C VAL A 921 47.99 21.82 5.18
N VAL A 922 48.35 21.74 6.46
CA VAL A 922 48.14 20.54 7.30
C VAL A 922 47.12 20.84 8.40
N PRO A 923 46.44 19.84 8.99
CA PRO A 923 45.37 20.09 9.96
C PRO A 923 45.77 20.99 11.14
N SER A 924 47.03 20.91 11.59
CA SER A 924 47.56 21.79 12.65
C SER A 924 47.58 23.28 12.29
N ASP A 925 47.67 23.64 11.00
CA ASP A 925 47.55 25.03 10.57
C ASP A 925 46.10 25.54 10.77
N VAL A 926 45.10 24.70 10.50
CA VAL A 926 43.69 25.03 10.70
C VAL A 926 43.34 25.06 12.18
N LEU A 927 43.84 24.11 12.98
CA LEU A 927 43.72 24.17 14.44
C LEU A 927 44.37 25.43 15.03
N ALA A 928 45.49 25.89 14.47
CA ALA A 928 46.10 27.15 14.90
C ALA A 928 45.22 28.38 14.58
N VAL A 929 44.44 28.36 13.49
CA VAL A 929 43.42 29.38 13.20
C VAL A 929 42.27 29.31 14.21
N VAL A 930 41.69 28.12 14.43
CA VAL A 930 40.59 27.92 15.41
C VAL A 930 40.99 28.42 16.81
N HIS A 931 42.16 28.01 17.28
CA HIS A 931 42.70 28.49 18.56
C HIS A 931 42.95 30.01 18.58
N GLN A 932 43.34 30.64 17.47
CA GLN A 932 43.50 32.10 17.42
C GLN A 932 42.15 32.83 17.56
N PHE A 933 41.09 32.35 16.91
CA PHE A 933 39.73 32.88 17.11
C PHE A 933 39.23 32.66 18.56
N GLN A 934 39.36 31.46 19.12
CA GLN A 934 38.96 31.18 20.51
C GLN A 934 39.68 32.08 21.53
N ASN A 935 40.99 32.29 21.38
CA ASN A 935 41.76 33.17 22.27
C ASN A 935 41.45 34.68 22.08
N LYS A 936 40.80 35.06 20.97
CA LYS A 936 40.39 36.43 20.65
C LYS A 936 39.00 36.77 21.18
N LEU A 937 38.07 35.81 21.13
CA LEU A 937 36.64 36.01 21.36
C LEU A 937 36.26 35.78 22.82
N LYS A 938 35.89 36.85 23.53
CA LYS A 938 35.59 36.81 24.98
C LYS A 938 34.35 35.99 25.33
N ASN A 939 33.44 35.82 24.38
CA ASN A 939 32.19 35.09 24.57
C ASN A 939 32.23 33.66 24.02
N ASP A 940 33.38 33.17 23.53
CA ASP A 940 33.55 31.81 23.00
C ASP A 940 33.14 30.74 24.03
N GLU A 941 33.82 30.72 25.19
CA GLU A 941 33.59 29.72 26.23
C GLU A 941 32.16 29.70 26.79
N PRO A 942 31.51 30.84 27.12
CA PRO A 942 30.09 30.86 27.49
C PRO A 942 29.16 30.33 26.40
N ALA A 943 29.34 30.77 25.14
CA ALA A 943 28.50 30.37 24.02
C ALA A 943 28.71 28.89 23.63
N PHE A 944 29.93 28.40 23.74
CA PHE A 944 30.28 27.01 23.50
C PHE A 944 29.73 26.09 24.61
N SER A 945 29.76 26.54 25.87
CA SER A 945 29.12 25.86 27.01
C SER A 945 27.59 25.76 26.80
N ALA A 946 26.96 26.85 26.37
CA ALA A 946 25.55 26.91 25.99
C ALA A 946 25.21 25.95 24.84
N MET A 947 25.96 26.00 23.74
CA MET A 947 25.78 25.13 22.57
C MET A 947 25.96 23.65 22.94
N SER A 948 26.97 23.32 23.76
CA SER A 948 27.21 21.96 24.25
C SER A 948 26.02 21.42 25.06
N ALA A 949 25.46 22.24 25.96
CA ALA A 949 24.31 21.84 26.77
C ALA A 949 23.04 21.66 25.93
N ALA A 950 22.81 22.53 24.94
CA ALA A 950 21.71 22.38 24.00
C ALA A 950 21.87 21.17 23.08
N TYR A 951 23.09 20.87 22.63
CA TYR A 951 23.36 19.72 21.79
C TYR A 951 23.23 18.39 22.53
N VAL A 952 23.71 18.31 23.77
CA VAL A 952 23.42 17.15 24.64
C VAL A 952 21.92 17.00 24.85
N ARG A 953 21.18 18.10 25.06
CA ARG A 953 19.73 18.05 25.23
C ARG A 953 18.98 17.61 23.96
N SER A 954 19.37 18.11 22.78
CA SER A 954 18.68 17.74 21.54
C SER A 954 18.86 16.25 21.24
N GLU A 955 20.03 15.68 21.56
CA GLU A 955 20.33 14.26 21.36
C GLU A 955 20.18 13.40 22.64
N ALA A 956 19.52 13.90 23.69
CA ALA A 956 19.27 13.17 24.94
C ALA A 956 17.92 12.42 24.90
N GLU A 957 18.00 11.09 24.86
CA GLU A 957 16.84 10.22 24.99
C GLU A 957 16.68 9.75 26.44
N ALA A 958 15.45 9.70 26.95
CA ALA A 958 15.18 9.27 28.32
C ALA A 958 14.99 7.76 28.39
N THR A 959 15.86 7.07 29.14
CA THR A 959 15.66 5.68 29.52
C THR A 959 14.94 5.60 30.86
N VAL A 960 14.02 4.67 31.00
CA VAL A 960 13.30 4.44 32.27
C VAL A 960 13.20 2.95 32.57
N LYS A 961 13.58 2.55 33.78
CA LYS A 961 13.28 1.21 34.32
C LYS A 961 12.16 1.36 35.35
N VAL A 962 11.06 0.66 35.14
CA VAL A 962 9.91 0.66 36.05
C VAL A 962 10.00 -0.57 36.95
N SER A 963 9.76 -0.41 38.26
CA SER A 963 9.64 -1.54 39.19
C SER A 963 8.39 -2.37 38.91
N GLN A 964 8.38 -3.66 39.28
CA GLN A 964 7.22 -4.54 39.06
C GLN A 964 5.93 -4.00 39.68
N ASP A 965 6.02 -3.27 40.80
CA ASP A 965 4.88 -2.65 41.48
C ASP A 965 4.44 -1.28 40.90
N GLY A 966 5.23 -0.68 39.99
CA GLY A 966 5.00 0.66 39.43
C GLY A 966 5.30 1.84 40.37
N TYR A 967 5.68 1.58 41.63
CA TYR A 967 5.95 2.63 42.63
C TYR A 967 7.35 3.27 42.49
N GLN A 968 8.25 2.73 41.68
CA GLN A 968 9.59 3.26 41.47
C GLN A 968 9.98 3.25 39.98
N HIS A 969 10.40 4.41 39.48
CA HIS A 969 10.97 4.58 38.14
C HIS A 969 12.44 5.02 38.29
N GLU A 970 13.40 4.29 37.71
CA GLU A 970 14.79 4.75 37.57
C GLU A 970 14.98 5.40 36.20
N TYR A 971 15.13 6.73 36.18
CA TYR A 971 15.41 7.49 34.95
C TYR A 971 16.91 7.64 34.70
N GLY A 972 17.33 7.27 33.49
CA GLY A 972 18.61 7.63 32.91
C GLY A 972 18.41 8.50 31.67
N LEU A 973 19.52 9.02 31.13
CA LEU A 973 19.56 9.60 29.79
C LEU A 973 20.55 8.80 28.96
N THR A 974 20.29 8.67 27.66
CA THR A 974 21.25 8.22 26.64
C THR A 974 21.56 9.38 25.71
N PHE A 975 22.80 9.48 25.23
CA PHE A 975 23.25 10.43 24.21
C PHE A 975 23.88 9.61 23.08
N GLN A 976 23.38 9.76 21.85
CA GLN A 976 23.79 8.92 20.71
C GLN A 976 23.72 7.40 21.02
N GLY A 977 22.72 6.98 21.80
CA GLY A 977 22.55 5.59 22.27
C GLY A 977 23.36 5.19 23.51
N ILE A 978 24.35 5.98 23.95
CA ILE A 978 25.21 5.65 25.10
C ILE A 978 24.63 6.27 26.37
N ALA A 979 24.53 5.49 27.45
CA ALA A 979 24.05 6.00 28.74
C ALA A 979 24.95 7.15 29.26
N ILE A 980 24.34 8.31 29.53
CA ILE A 980 25.02 9.41 30.23
C ILE A 980 25.26 8.97 31.68
N PRO A 981 26.50 9.07 32.21
CA PRO A 981 26.80 8.70 33.58
C PRO A 981 25.92 9.46 34.59
N SER A 982 25.35 8.77 35.56
CA SER A 982 24.58 9.40 36.64
C SER A 982 25.43 10.35 37.50
N SER A 983 26.76 10.21 37.50
CA SER A 983 27.71 11.16 38.08
C SER A 983 27.81 12.50 37.33
N SER A 984 27.50 12.51 36.02
CA SER A 984 27.46 13.72 35.19
C SER A 984 26.09 14.41 35.24
N LEU A 985 25.07 13.77 35.80
CA LEU A 985 23.71 14.28 35.91
C LEU A 985 23.36 14.69 37.36
N LYS A 986 22.51 15.69 37.49
CA LYS A 986 21.91 16.10 38.77
C LYS A 986 20.39 16.12 38.61
N TRP A 987 19.75 15.08 39.12
CA TRP A 987 18.30 14.93 39.08
C TRP A 987 17.63 15.66 40.25
N LYS A 988 16.51 16.34 39.96
CA LYS A 988 15.63 16.94 40.97
C LYS A 988 14.17 16.89 40.52
N LYS A 989 13.28 17.10 41.48
CA LYS A 989 11.88 17.46 41.23
C LYS A 989 11.77 18.96 40.97
N VAL A 990 10.93 19.36 40.01
CA VAL A 990 10.57 20.76 39.75
C VAL A 990 9.22 21.09 40.38
N SER A 991 8.22 20.24 40.16
CA SER A 991 6.83 20.46 40.63
C SER A 991 6.07 19.14 40.84
N GLY A 992 4.78 19.25 41.19
CA GLY A 992 3.83 18.12 41.26
C GLY A 992 3.73 17.40 42.61
N SER A 993 2.95 16.32 42.63
CA SER A 993 2.40 15.64 43.81
C SER A 993 3.42 15.44 44.92
N LYS A 994 3.10 15.91 46.14
CA LYS A 994 3.95 15.78 47.35
C LYS A 994 4.43 14.35 47.61
N ASP A 995 3.64 13.37 47.18
CA ASP A 995 3.85 11.95 47.42
C ASP A 995 4.88 11.31 46.45
N ILE A 996 5.37 12.08 45.46
CA ILE A 996 6.54 11.74 44.64
C ILE A 996 7.81 12.38 45.19
N LYS A 997 8.83 11.54 45.41
CA LYS A 997 10.22 11.91 45.71
C LYS A 997 11.12 11.61 44.51
N VAL A 998 12.08 12.49 44.24
CA VAL A 998 13.15 12.29 43.25
C VAL A 998 14.49 12.23 43.98
N ASN A 999 15.32 11.24 43.67
CA ASN A 999 16.65 11.07 44.23
C ASN A 999 17.72 11.48 43.19
N ALA A 1000 18.91 11.87 43.65
CA ALA A 1000 19.94 12.51 42.81
C ALA A 1000 20.46 11.65 41.65
N ASN A 1001 20.30 10.32 41.73
CA ASN A 1001 20.68 9.35 40.71
C ASN A 1001 19.62 9.13 39.60
N GLY A 1002 18.46 9.78 39.68
CA GLY A 1002 17.34 9.60 38.74
C GLY A 1002 16.25 8.64 39.21
N THR A 1003 16.40 7.99 40.37
CA THR A 1003 15.32 7.18 40.95
C THR A 1003 14.20 8.07 41.49
N VAL A 1004 13.02 7.93 40.91
CA VAL A 1004 11.76 8.55 41.34
C VAL A 1004 10.93 7.50 42.06
N THR A 1005 10.35 7.85 43.21
CA THR A 1005 9.50 6.96 44.01
C THR A 1005 8.19 7.61 44.40
N LEU A 1006 7.09 6.86 44.26
CA LEU A 1006 5.76 7.19 44.77
C LEU A 1006 5.60 6.61 46.19
N ALA A 1007 4.99 7.37 47.10
CA ALA A 1007 4.70 6.89 48.44
C ALA A 1007 3.67 5.75 48.42
N LYS A 1008 3.94 4.65 49.14
CA LYS A 1008 3.11 3.40 49.18
C LYS A 1008 1.63 3.55 49.61
N LYS A 1009 1.14 4.76 49.89
CA LYS A 1009 -0.26 5.07 50.21
C LYS A 1009 -0.97 5.91 49.14
N ALA A 1010 -0.25 6.39 48.13
CA ALA A 1010 -0.81 7.12 47.01
C ALA A 1010 -1.04 6.14 45.85
N LEU A 1011 -2.27 6.10 45.31
CA LEU A 1011 -2.61 5.20 44.21
C LEU A 1011 -1.92 5.58 42.88
N GLN A 1012 -1.66 6.88 42.73
CA GLN A 1012 -0.98 7.50 41.60
C GLN A 1012 -0.35 8.84 42.03
N GLY A 1013 0.53 9.39 41.22
CA GLY A 1013 0.98 10.77 41.33
C GLY A 1013 1.64 11.27 40.05
N THR A 1014 1.61 12.58 39.81
CA THR A 1014 2.34 13.24 38.71
C THR A 1014 3.40 14.19 39.25
N ALA A 1015 4.52 14.35 38.54
CA ALA A 1015 5.58 15.30 38.87
C ALA A 1015 6.38 15.72 37.63
N ILE A 1016 6.81 16.98 37.57
CA ILE A 1016 7.85 17.40 36.63
C ILE A 1016 9.21 17.08 37.25
N ILE A 1017 10.02 16.30 36.54
CA ILE A 1017 11.41 16.01 36.90
C ILE A 1017 12.37 16.66 35.92
N GLN A 1018 13.54 17.07 36.41
CA GLN A 1018 14.57 17.74 35.62
C GLN A 1018 15.94 17.13 35.92
N ALA A 1019 16.71 16.84 34.86
CA ALA A 1019 18.13 16.50 34.94
C ALA A 1019 18.96 17.69 34.46
N SER A 1020 20.01 18.02 35.22
CA SER A 1020 21.03 19.00 34.81
C SER A 1020 22.40 18.34 34.65
N LEU A 1021 23.04 18.55 33.52
CA LEU A 1021 24.41 18.15 33.26
C LEU A 1021 25.37 19.03 34.08
N VAL A 1022 26.38 18.42 34.71
CA VAL A 1022 27.52 19.14 35.29
C VAL A 1022 28.21 19.93 34.17
N ASN A 1023 28.55 21.20 34.40
CA ASN A 1023 29.11 22.04 33.35
C ASN A 1023 30.65 21.87 33.26
N PRO A 1024 31.20 21.38 32.13
CA PRO A 1024 32.64 21.15 31.95
C PRO A 1024 33.48 22.44 31.87
N PHE A 1025 32.82 23.60 31.75
CA PHE A 1025 33.40 24.95 31.77
C PHE A 1025 33.25 25.64 33.13
N GLY A 1026 32.71 24.94 34.14
CA GLY A 1026 32.39 25.49 35.46
C GLY A 1026 31.07 26.26 35.51
N GLY A 1027 30.80 26.93 36.63
CA GLY A 1027 29.54 27.65 36.84
C GLY A 1027 28.35 26.74 37.18
N LYS A 1028 27.14 27.14 36.77
CA LYS A 1028 25.90 26.39 37.05
C LYS A 1028 25.79 25.17 36.14
N ALA A 1029 25.28 24.06 36.71
CA ALA A 1029 24.84 22.91 35.93
C ALA A 1029 23.71 23.32 34.98
N LYS A 1030 23.74 22.82 33.74
CA LYS A 1030 22.79 23.20 32.67
C LYS A 1030 21.75 22.11 32.49
N VAL A 1031 20.49 22.50 32.31
CA VAL A 1031 19.40 21.54 32.10
C VAL A 1031 19.63 20.77 30.80
N VAL A 1032 19.41 19.46 30.79
CA VAL A 1032 19.48 18.60 29.59
C VAL A 1032 18.29 17.66 29.43
N PHE A 1033 17.37 17.64 30.41
CA PHE A 1033 16.10 16.95 30.32
C PHE A 1033 15.11 17.57 31.31
N GLU A 1034 13.87 17.77 30.88
CA GLU A 1034 12.73 18.09 31.73
C GLU A 1034 11.49 17.40 31.17
N ARG A 1035 10.69 16.74 32.02
CA ARG A 1035 9.46 16.05 31.60
C ARG A 1035 8.49 15.89 32.76
N GLU A 1036 7.19 16.03 32.50
CA GLU A 1036 6.17 15.51 33.40
C GLU A 1036 6.10 13.98 33.31
N ILE A 1037 6.02 13.33 34.47
CA ILE A 1037 5.95 11.88 34.61
C ILE A 1037 4.84 11.50 35.59
N SER A 1038 4.25 10.33 35.35
CA SER A 1038 3.21 9.73 36.19
C SER A 1038 3.70 8.39 36.74
N LEU A 1039 3.50 8.16 38.04
CA LEU A 1039 3.69 6.86 38.70
C LEU A 1039 2.32 6.36 39.18
N GLY A 1040 2.12 5.04 39.18
CA GLY A 1040 0.85 4.39 39.51
C GLY A 1040 0.99 2.87 39.54
N HIS A 1041 -0.13 2.15 39.63
CA HIS A 1041 -0.13 0.69 39.74
C HIS A 1041 0.37 0.02 38.44
N GLY A 1042 1.20 -1.01 38.59
CA GLY A 1042 1.82 -1.76 37.49
C GLY A 1042 0.81 -2.41 36.52
N PRO A 1043 1.25 -2.74 35.28
CA PRO A 1043 0.36 -3.17 34.20
C PRO A 1043 -0.36 -4.51 34.45
N GLU A 1044 0.22 -5.40 35.25
CA GLU A 1044 -0.41 -6.67 35.65
C GLU A 1044 -1.73 -6.45 36.42
N GLU A 1045 -1.77 -5.45 37.31
CA GLU A 1045 -3.00 -5.14 38.08
C GLU A 1045 -4.05 -4.48 37.18
N GLN A 1046 -3.63 -3.75 36.14
CA GLN A 1046 -4.54 -3.18 35.14
C GLN A 1046 -5.19 -4.29 34.32
N ILE A 1047 -4.44 -5.32 33.91
CA ILE A 1047 -4.98 -6.51 33.25
C ILE A 1047 -5.92 -7.28 34.18
N ARG A 1048 -5.54 -7.46 35.46
CA ARG A 1048 -6.40 -8.11 36.46
C ARG A 1048 -7.75 -7.39 36.61
N GLN A 1049 -7.75 -6.05 36.66
CA GLN A 1049 -9.00 -5.27 36.70
C GLN A 1049 -9.83 -5.42 35.42
N ILE A 1050 -9.20 -5.41 34.23
CA ILE A 1050 -9.91 -5.60 32.95
C ILE A 1050 -10.59 -6.98 32.87
N ILE A 1051 -9.96 -8.01 33.44
CA ILE A 1051 -10.51 -9.38 33.52
C ILE A 1051 -11.66 -9.44 34.54
N GLN A 1052 -11.51 -8.83 35.72
CA GLN A 1052 -12.60 -8.76 36.71
C GLN A 1052 -13.81 -7.97 36.20
N ASP A 1053 -13.59 -6.88 35.47
CA ASP A 1053 -14.65 -6.10 34.81
C ASP A 1053 -15.36 -6.92 33.72
N LEU A 1054 -14.64 -7.81 33.03
CA LEU A 1054 -15.23 -8.77 32.09
C LEU A 1054 -16.03 -9.85 32.82
N GLU A 1055 -15.49 -10.46 33.88
CA GLU A 1055 -16.20 -11.45 34.72
C GLU A 1055 -17.53 -10.87 35.22
N ALA A 1056 -17.53 -9.64 35.74
CA ALA A 1056 -18.73 -8.96 36.19
C ALA A 1056 -19.77 -8.76 35.06
N LYS A 1057 -19.34 -8.36 33.85
CA LYS A 1057 -20.21 -8.25 32.67
C LYS A 1057 -20.78 -9.61 32.25
N LEU A 1058 -19.95 -10.66 32.22
CA LEU A 1058 -20.35 -12.01 31.83
C LEU A 1058 -21.34 -12.63 32.82
N VAL A 1059 -21.13 -12.46 34.12
CA VAL A 1059 -22.10 -12.87 35.17
C VAL A 1059 -23.43 -12.14 35.01
N LEU A 1060 -23.44 -10.85 34.64
CA LEU A 1060 -24.69 -10.13 34.33
C LEU A 1060 -25.38 -10.70 33.08
N ILE A 1061 -24.63 -11.18 32.09
CA ILE A 1061 -25.17 -11.82 30.87
C ILE A 1061 -25.77 -13.20 31.18
N GLU A 1062 -25.12 -14.03 32.00
CA GLU A 1062 -25.70 -15.29 32.47
C GLU A 1062 -27.01 -15.09 33.25
N ASN A 1063 -27.07 -14.06 34.11
CA ASN A 1063 -28.28 -13.75 34.87
C ASN A 1063 -29.43 -13.25 33.96
N LYS A 1064 -29.11 -12.53 32.87
CA LYS A 1064 -30.09 -12.22 31.80
C LYS A 1064 -30.52 -13.48 31.05
N LEU A 1065 -29.64 -14.45 30.79
CA LEU A 1065 -29.98 -15.69 30.09
C LEU A 1065 -31.05 -16.47 30.86
N ARG A 1066 -30.81 -16.70 32.16
CA ARG A 1066 -31.74 -17.39 33.09
C ARG A 1066 -33.09 -16.69 33.26
N THR A 1067 -33.23 -15.45 32.81
CA THR A 1067 -34.47 -14.65 32.87
C THR A 1067 -35.06 -14.31 31.49
N SER A 1068 -34.41 -14.76 30.41
CA SER A 1068 -34.87 -14.56 29.03
C SER A 1068 -36.02 -15.50 28.69
N LYS A 1069 -37.09 -14.95 28.09
CA LYS A 1069 -38.37 -15.64 27.84
C LYS A 1069 -38.56 -16.12 26.41
N ASN A 1070 -37.69 -15.71 25.50
CA ASN A 1070 -37.73 -16.10 24.10
C ASN A 1070 -36.33 -16.09 23.47
N ASP A 1071 -36.22 -16.76 22.33
CA ASP A 1071 -34.94 -17.06 21.70
C ASP A 1071 -34.28 -15.80 21.09
N SER A 1072 -35.07 -14.77 20.72
CA SER A 1072 -34.56 -13.45 20.33
C SER A 1072 -33.81 -12.74 21.46
N GLN A 1073 -34.29 -12.84 22.71
CA GLN A 1073 -33.57 -12.34 23.88
C GLN A 1073 -32.26 -13.09 24.09
N LYS A 1074 -32.24 -14.42 23.91
CA LYS A 1074 -31.02 -15.24 24.02
C LYS A 1074 -29.99 -14.89 22.94
N VAL A 1075 -30.41 -14.75 21.67
CA VAL A 1075 -29.55 -14.31 20.56
C VAL A 1075 -28.94 -12.94 20.83
N LYS A 1076 -29.66 -12.00 21.45
CA LYS A 1076 -29.07 -10.72 21.88
C LYS A 1076 -27.93 -10.91 22.89
N LEU A 1077 -28.01 -11.90 23.78
CA LEU A 1077 -26.96 -12.15 24.79
C LEU A 1077 -25.66 -12.70 24.18
N ILE A 1078 -25.73 -13.37 23.01
CA ILE A 1078 -24.54 -13.72 22.21
C ILE A 1078 -23.79 -12.44 21.82
N LEU A 1079 -24.52 -11.42 21.35
CA LEU A 1079 -23.95 -10.12 20.96
C LEU A 1079 -23.42 -9.34 22.18
N ASP A 1080 -24.17 -9.28 23.29
CA ASP A 1080 -23.70 -8.66 24.55
C ASP A 1080 -22.36 -9.30 25.01
N ALA A 1081 -22.21 -10.62 24.91
CA ALA A 1081 -21.01 -11.36 25.32
C ALA A 1081 -19.81 -11.12 24.40
N ILE A 1082 -20.00 -11.18 23.08
CA ILE A 1082 -18.95 -10.86 22.09
C ILE A 1082 -18.49 -9.41 22.24
N GLN A 1083 -19.42 -8.48 22.42
CA GLN A 1083 -19.09 -7.06 22.62
C GLN A 1083 -18.28 -6.83 23.91
N ALA A 1084 -18.65 -7.49 25.02
CA ALA A 1084 -17.89 -7.41 26.26
C ALA A 1084 -16.46 -7.96 26.10
N GLY A 1085 -16.31 -9.09 25.40
CA GLY A 1085 -15.01 -9.68 25.06
C GLY A 1085 -14.11 -8.74 24.25
N ASN A 1086 -14.63 -8.21 23.15
CA ASN A 1086 -13.88 -7.31 22.28
C ASN A 1086 -13.44 -6.03 23.01
N GLN A 1087 -14.33 -5.41 23.81
CA GLN A 1087 -14.00 -4.26 24.64
C GLN A 1087 -12.83 -4.54 25.60
N SER A 1088 -12.84 -5.69 26.28
CA SER A 1088 -11.78 -6.06 27.22
C SER A 1088 -10.47 -6.41 26.50
N ALA A 1089 -10.53 -7.08 25.35
CA ALA A 1089 -9.34 -7.35 24.53
C ALA A 1089 -8.69 -6.04 24.02
N ASP A 1090 -9.49 -5.06 23.59
CA ASP A 1090 -9.00 -3.74 23.18
C ASP A 1090 -8.51 -2.87 24.35
N ALA A 1091 -8.98 -3.13 25.58
CA ALA A 1091 -8.38 -2.55 26.78
C ALA A 1091 -7.00 -3.18 27.07
N VAL A 1092 -6.86 -4.50 27.01
CA VAL A 1092 -5.56 -5.20 27.19
C VAL A 1092 -4.52 -4.74 26.17
N LYS A 1093 -4.89 -4.56 24.89
CA LYS A 1093 -3.99 -4.04 23.85
C LYS A 1093 -3.34 -2.70 24.24
N LYS A 1094 -4.06 -1.84 24.97
CA LYS A 1094 -3.64 -0.49 25.39
C LYS A 1094 -2.76 -0.49 26.66
N VAL A 1095 -2.71 -1.58 27.42
CA VAL A 1095 -1.81 -1.71 28.58
C VAL A 1095 -0.35 -1.76 28.10
N ASN A 1096 0.56 -1.12 28.83
CA ASN A 1096 2.00 -1.15 28.50
C ASN A 1096 2.70 -2.34 29.16
N ILE A 1097 2.60 -3.51 28.52
CA ILE A 1097 3.21 -4.79 28.93
C ILE A 1097 3.69 -5.56 27.69
N SER A 1098 4.43 -6.66 27.86
CA SER A 1098 4.95 -7.46 26.74
C SER A 1098 3.82 -8.11 25.91
N ASN A 1099 4.14 -8.48 24.67
CA ASN A 1099 3.14 -9.03 23.75
C ASN A 1099 2.63 -10.41 24.19
N GLU A 1100 3.49 -11.24 24.81
CA GLU A 1100 3.10 -12.54 25.36
C GLU A 1100 2.05 -12.38 26.46
N ALA A 1101 2.25 -11.45 27.40
CA ALA A 1101 1.29 -11.18 28.48
C ALA A 1101 -0.04 -10.58 27.96
N LYS A 1102 0.01 -9.80 26.87
CA LYS A 1102 -1.22 -9.36 26.17
C LYS A 1102 -1.95 -10.52 25.52
N GLU A 1103 -1.23 -11.42 24.86
CA GLU A 1103 -1.80 -12.57 24.16
C GLU A 1103 -2.39 -13.59 25.13
N GLU A 1104 -1.71 -13.87 26.25
CA GLU A 1104 -2.22 -14.69 27.36
C GLU A 1104 -3.55 -14.14 27.90
N ALA A 1105 -3.59 -12.85 28.27
CA ALA A 1105 -4.80 -12.21 28.76
C ALA A 1105 -5.92 -12.13 27.69
N ILE A 1106 -5.59 -11.91 26.42
CA ILE A 1106 -6.56 -11.94 25.32
C ILE A 1106 -7.12 -13.34 25.10
N ASN A 1107 -6.31 -14.39 25.27
CA ASN A 1107 -6.75 -15.77 25.15
C ASN A 1107 -7.60 -16.22 26.36
N GLU A 1108 -7.29 -15.74 27.57
CA GLU A 1108 -8.17 -15.89 28.75
C GLU A 1108 -9.54 -15.22 28.52
N ILE A 1109 -9.54 -13.98 28.00
CA ILE A 1109 -10.76 -13.24 27.61
C ILE A 1109 -11.59 -14.04 26.59
N LYS A 1110 -10.97 -14.57 25.53
CA LYS A 1110 -11.65 -15.44 24.54
C LYS A 1110 -12.29 -16.66 25.20
N SER A 1111 -11.53 -17.39 26.04
CA SER A 1111 -12.00 -18.62 26.70
C SER A 1111 -13.22 -18.37 27.60
N ARG A 1112 -13.21 -17.26 28.35
CA ARG A 1112 -14.32 -16.85 29.22
C ARG A 1112 -15.57 -16.47 28.44
N VAL A 1113 -15.41 -15.71 27.35
CA VAL A 1113 -16.51 -15.33 26.45
C VAL A 1113 -17.09 -16.58 25.76
N GLN A 1114 -16.24 -17.45 25.23
CA GLN A 1114 -16.65 -18.70 24.57
C GLN A 1114 -17.44 -19.61 25.52
N THR A 1115 -17.05 -19.69 26.79
CA THR A 1115 -17.80 -20.42 27.83
C THR A 1115 -19.25 -19.93 27.95
N VAL A 1116 -19.46 -18.61 28.04
CA VAL A 1116 -20.81 -18.02 28.12
C VAL A 1116 -21.57 -18.19 26.80
N LEU A 1117 -20.91 -18.09 25.65
CA LEU A 1117 -21.53 -18.36 24.35
C LEU A 1117 -22.02 -19.80 24.23
N SER A 1118 -21.24 -20.79 24.69
CA SER A 1118 -21.67 -22.19 24.72
C SER A 1118 -22.90 -22.41 25.61
N LEU A 1119 -23.00 -21.73 26.75
CA LEU A 1119 -24.20 -21.77 27.61
C LEU A 1119 -25.43 -21.19 26.91
N ILE A 1120 -25.29 -20.04 26.23
CA ILE A 1120 -26.40 -19.40 25.51
C ILE A 1120 -26.85 -20.26 24.32
N LEU A 1121 -25.91 -20.87 23.59
CA LEU A 1121 -26.22 -21.75 22.44
C LEU A 1121 -26.91 -23.05 22.86
N ALA A 1122 -26.47 -23.68 23.97
CA ALA A 1122 -27.15 -24.86 24.50
C ALA A 1122 -28.62 -24.56 24.90
N ASP A 1123 -28.83 -23.44 25.61
CA ASP A 1123 -30.16 -22.97 26.03
C ASP A 1123 -31.05 -22.48 24.85
N LEU A 1124 -30.45 -22.11 23.72
CA LEU A 1124 -31.15 -21.84 22.46
C LEU A 1124 -31.60 -23.12 21.75
N ILE A 1125 -30.72 -24.11 21.65
CA ILE A 1125 -30.91 -25.31 20.81
C ILE A 1125 -31.81 -26.35 21.49
N LYS A 1126 -31.95 -26.32 22.83
CA LYS A 1126 -32.84 -27.21 23.63
C LYS A 1126 -32.56 -28.70 23.44
N PHE A 1127 -31.28 -29.07 23.54
CA PHE A 1127 -30.82 -30.47 23.69
C PHE A 1127 -30.95 -30.95 25.14
#